data_AF-A0A5N6TGZ6-F1
#
_entry.id   AF-A0A5N6TGZ6-F1
#
_cell.length_a   1.000
_cell.length_b   1.000
_cell.length_c   1.000
_cell.angle_alpha   90.00
_cell.angle_beta   90.00
_cell.angle_gamma   90.00
#
_symmetry.space_group_name_H-M   'P 1'
#
loop_
_entity.id
_entity.type
_entity.pdbx_description
1 polymer ?
#
loop_
_entity_poly.entity_id
_entity_poly.type
_entity_poly.pdbx_seq_one_letter_code
_entity_poly.pdbx_strand_id
1 'polypeptide(L)'
;MASEHTVTQALLEWINSFALGKTIRTTDELTDGTIIWEILQDIDPQYFLDELPERSPSEHWLSKLQNLKHILKTLVNYIRQQPDGIPSGLDPAPTLEVVAEKNSIKETNKLLKLILIAAIRSPNAPSYVETLQTLSTPTQECLKDIFEEAENGQHEPIDTVDEVKEESKREHPVDLELQFEERVGKVLAENDRLTHEKKELEKALEDLHNRLARLQENNDTLQSRLATTEDRLGNLKSGKGDIGFNTKALESKSRQQEDIIASQEARLAAAQDEVDSLRMTVESLRVKNERFQRLQDDYDELKTERDQLARKANAAEKYRSKLQASQDFEKENQALKNQIKDLQQQLKDADSQQRWTSERDVELEEYRRVLPRIEQECSEMQSLKKQLEFNNHALTERLSSAEEQRERDDALISELRERIREVEGSPGSPALTPGSETPKLQGTLQKDFDDIGVKESQLLGSLNLSLIQKLTLTPYLRKSENDELKKEIELLKGASTTIDTQIGGFSESFVETLHRVRENSTQSDEYWKLFDQYTSMLKKIAELQESFNKSSRALADAQAAVLFDGKEKTVIDNEEIQPAETTEIREESDDTGQKACTLQAEVDASLTLARETCAERDELRAILDNRQTEIAESRIEDNATMEEMKKLLAEIAAQDSGDASAASQKSGMELTKQVVDLIERNLERLAKRAEYIHNQNEHIKFLQERLKHFEDDADENIPKEREIELQRIIDAQTRELVLMSSAWYEVQSRLQNNNIPVSRYRHGSSLADAQKGWLARQRSLVAGR
;
A
#
# COMPACT_ATOMS: atom_id res chain seq x y z
N MET A 1 -10.41 -54.70 -42.75
CA MET A 1 -9.95 -53.80 -41.67
C MET A 1 -8.44 -53.61 -41.83
N ALA A 2 -8.00 -52.39 -42.13
CA ALA A 2 -6.58 -52.03 -42.07
C ALA A 2 -6.07 -52.07 -40.62
N SER A 3 -4.74 -52.12 -40.43
CA SER A 3 -4.19 -52.00 -39.07
C SER A 3 -4.35 -50.57 -38.55
N GLU A 4 -4.56 -50.40 -37.25
CA GLU A 4 -4.71 -49.06 -36.65
C GLU A 4 -3.46 -48.19 -36.87
N HIS A 5 -2.28 -48.81 -36.96
CA HIS A 5 -1.03 -48.14 -37.34
C HIS A 5 -1.05 -47.66 -38.79
N THR A 6 -1.64 -48.42 -39.73
CA THR A 6 -1.81 -48.00 -41.13
C THR A 6 -2.71 -46.78 -41.22
N VAL A 7 -3.86 -46.82 -40.53
CA VAL A 7 -4.81 -45.70 -40.44
C VAL A 7 -4.16 -44.46 -39.84
N THR A 8 -3.42 -44.61 -38.74
CA THR A 8 -2.67 -43.50 -38.11
C THR A 8 -1.65 -42.91 -39.07
N GLN A 9 -0.88 -43.74 -39.77
CA GLN A 9 0.16 -43.27 -40.69
C GLN A 9 -0.43 -42.50 -41.88
N ALA A 10 -1.54 -42.98 -42.46
CA ALA A 10 -2.22 -42.28 -43.55
C ALA A 10 -2.84 -40.93 -43.10
N LEU A 11 -3.46 -40.90 -41.92
CA LEU A 11 -4.00 -39.66 -41.35
C LEU A 11 -2.90 -38.66 -40.98
N LEU A 12 -1.76 -39.12 -40.46
CA LEU A 12 -0.60 -38.26 -40.20
C LEU A 12 0.06 -37.76 -41.50
N GLU A 13 0.16 -38.57 -42.56
CA GLU A 13 0.66 -38.11 -43.86
C GLU A 13 -0.24 -37.01 -44.45
N TRP A 14 -1.56 -37.16 -44.35
CA TRP A 14 -2.53 -36.13 -44.74
C TRP A 14 -2.39 -34.84 -43.89
N ILE A 15 -2.29 -34.95 -42.57
CA ILE A 15 -2.08 -33.78 -41.68
C ILE A 15 -0.79 -33.04 -42.03
N ASN A 16 0.28 -33.76 -42.40
CA ASN A 16 1.54 -33.16 -42.84
C ASN A 16 1.47 -32.47 -44.23
N SER A 17 0.33 -32.49 -44.94
CA SER A 17 0.12 -31.67 -46.14
C SER A 17 -0.36 -30.24 -45.85
N PHE A 18 -0.79 -29.95 -44.63
CA PHE A 18 -1.12 -28.59 -44.17
C PHE A 18 0.15 -27.79 -43.83
N ALA A 19 0.07 -26.45 -43.87
CA ALA A 19 1.20 -25.54 -43.70
C ALA A 19 1.66 -25.34 -42.23
N LEU A 20 1.73 -26.42 -41.43
CA LEU A 20 1.81 -26.41 -39.95
C LEU A 20 3.17 -25.98 -39.36
N GLY A 21 4.14 -25.57 -40.17
CA GLY A 21 5.49 -25.16 -39.73
C GLY A 21 6.39 -26.26 -39.14
N LYS A 22 5.83 -27.42 -38.76
CA LYS A 22 6.52 -28.59 -38.20
C LYS A 22 5.98 -29.90 -38.82
N THR A 23 6.85 -30.90 -39.00
CA THR A 23 6.44 -32.23 -39.46
C THR A 23 6.08 -33.13 -38.27
N ILE A 24 4.82 -33.51 -38.15
CA ILE A 24 4.27 -34.31 -37.05
C ILE A 24 4.56 -35.78 -37.29
N ARG A 25 5.05 -36.50 -36.27
CA ARG A 25 5.50 -37.90 -36.37
C ARG A 25 4.77 -38.84 -35.42
N THR A 26 4.17 -38.34 -34.33
CA THR A 26 3.32 -39.15 -33.46
C THR A 26 2.00 -38.45 -33.15
N THR A 27 1.01 -39.23 -32.72
CA THR A 27 -0.28 -38.71 -32.25
C THR A 27 -0.19 -37.92 -30.95
N ASP A 28 0.93 -38.02 -30.22
CA ASP A 28 1.16 -37.29 -28.97
C ASP A 28 1.20 -35.77 -29.19
N GLU A 29 1.79 -35.35 -30.32
CA GLU A 29 1.91 -33.93 -30.74
C GLU A 29 0.55 -33.27 -31.01
N LEU A 30 -0.51 -34.06 -31.20
CA LEU A 30 -1.88 -33.60 -31.46
C LEU A 30 -2.75 -33.54 -30.17
N THR A 31 -2.23 -33.99 -29.03
CA THR A 31 -3.01 -34.13 -27.78
C THR A 31 -3.33 -32.81 -27.08
N ASP A 32 -2.67 -31.72 -27.41
CA ASP A 32 -2.91 -30.38 -26.85
C ASP A 32 -4.10 -29.65 -27.51
N GLY A 33 -4.50 -30.10 -28.70
CA GLY A 33 -5.51 -29.47 -29.54
C GLY A 33 -5.02 -28.28 -30.37
N THR A 34 -3.80 -27.76 -30.13
CA THR A 34 -3.31 -26.52 -30.77
C THR A 34 -3.25 -26.66 -32.28
N ILE A 35 -2.56 -27.70 -32.74
CA ILE A 35 -2.42 -28.03 -34.17
C ILE A 35 -3.79 -28.32 -34.81
N ILE A 36 -4.66 -29.00 -34.08
CA ILE A 36 -6.00 -29.34 -34.57
C ILE A 36 -6.83 -28.07 -34.79
N TRP A 37 -6.68 -27.06 -33.93
CA TRP A 37 -7.32 -25.76 -34.13
C TRP A 37 -6.76 -25.01 -35.34
N GLU A 38 -5.44 -24.98 -35.52
CA GLU A 38 -4.78 -24.39 -36.70
C GLU A 38 -5.32 -25.03 -38.01
N ILE A 39 -5.48 -26.36 -38.04
CA ILE A 39 -6.06 -27.10 -39.19
C ILE A 39 -7.53 -26.72 -39.42
N LEU A 40 -8.34 -26.59 -38.36
CA LEU A 40 -9.75 -26.18 -38.50
C LEU A 40 -9.89 -24.73 -38.97
N GLN A 41 -8.99 -23.84 -38.52
CA GLN A 41 -8.94 -22.46 -38.99
C GLN A 41 -8.48 -22.32 -40.44
N ASP A 42 -7.64 -23.23 -40.95
CA ASP A 42 -7.33 -23.33 -42.39
C ASP A 42 -8.55 -23.81 -43.21
N ILE A 43 -9.23 -24.86 -42.72
CA ILE A 43 -10.41 -25.47 -43.37
C ILE A 43 -11.55 -24.47 -43.56
N ASP A 44 -11.92 -23.72 -42.51
CA ASP A 44 -12.97 -22.71 -42.59
C ASP A 44 -12.69 -21.50 -41.66
N PRO A 45 -11.95 -20.49 -42.15
CA PRO A 45 -11.65 -19.26 -41.40
C PRO A 45 -12.90 -18.43 -41.03
N GLN A 46 -14.08 -18.72 -41.61
CA GLN A 46 -15.32 -17.99 -41.32
C GLN A 46 -16.15 -18.66 -40.22
N TYR A 47 -15.94 -19.96 -39.98
CA TYR A 47 -16.60 -20.69 -38.89
C TYR A 47 -15.74 -20.75 -37.62
N PHE A 48 -14.44 -21.03 -37.74
CA PHE A 48 -13.55 -21.24 -36.59
C PHE A 48 -12.91 -19.92 -36.11
N LEU A 49 -13.75 -18.89 -35.92
CA LEU A 49 -13.36 -17.53 -35.53
C LEU A 49 -12.89 -17.39 -34.07
N ASP A 50 -13.25 -18.34 -33.21
CA ASP A 50 -12.94 -18.32 -31.77
C ASP A 50 -11.45 -18.56 -31.47
N GLU A 51 -11.07 -18.37 -30.20
CA GLU A 51 -9.74 -18.68 -29.67
C GLU A 51 -9.81 -19.93 -28.77
N LEU A 52 -8.74 -20.75 -28.75
CA LEU A 52 -8.68 -21.90 -27.84
C LEU A 52 -8.76 -21.47 -26.37
N PRO A 53 -9.52 -22.20 -25.52
CA PRO A 53 -9.69 -21.85 -24.11
C PRO A 53 -8.39 -21.77 -23.29
N GLU A 54 -7.38 -22.58 -23.63
CA GLU A 54 -6.03 -22.49 -23.11
C GLU A 54 -5.05 -22.32 -24.27
N ARG A 55 -4.34 -21.18 -24.29
CA ARG A 55 -3.40 -20.79 -25.36
C ARG A 55 -1.94 -21.10 -25.02
N SER A 56 -1.65 -21.44 -23.77
CA SER A 56 -0.31 -21.87 -23.37
C SER A 56 -0.14 -23.39 -23.60
N PRO A 57 1.06 -23.87 -24.03
CA PRO A 57 1.34 -25.30 -24.17
C PRO A 57 1.47 -25.95 -22.79
N SER A 58 0.33 -26.23 -22.17
CA SER A 58 0.21 -26.85 -20.86
C SER A 58 0.38 -28.37 -20.93
N GLU A 59 1.36 -28.91 -20.20
CA GLU A 59 1.52 -30.36 -20.03
C GLU A 59 0.37 -30.99 -19.24
N HIS A 60 -0.45 -30.19 -18.53
CA HIS A 60 -1.49 -30.68 -17.65
C HIS A 60 -2.73 -31.16 -18.42
N TRP A 61 -3.09 -32.43 -18.22
CA TRP A 61 -4.12 -33.11 -19.04
C TRP A 61 -5.52 -32.47 -18.96
N LEU A 62 -5.88 -31.74 -17.89
CA LEU A 62 -7.13 -30.97 -17.86
C LEU A 62 -7.15 -29.84 -18.91
N SER A 63 -6.03 -29.14 -19.10
CA SER A 63 -5.91 -28.06 -20.11
C SER A 63 -6.09 -28.63 -21.52
N LYS A 64 -5.36 -29.71 -21.82
CA LYS A 64 -5.51 -30.50 -23.06
C LYS A 64 -6.96 -30.94 -23.28
N LEU A 65 -7.58 -31.50 -22.25
CA LEU A 65 -8.97 -31.96 -22.30
C LEU A 65 -9.97 -30.83 -22.52
N GLN A 66 -9.73 -29.64 -21.97
CA GLN A 66 -10.58 -28.46 -22.16
C GLN A 66 -10.50 -27.96 -23.61
N ASN A 67 -9.30 -27.87 -24.18
CA ASN A 67 -9.11 -27.55 -25.60
C ASN A 67 -9.78 -28.59 -26.50
N LEU A 68 -9.53 -29.88 -26.28
CA LEU A 68 -10.15 -30.97 -27.05
C LEU A 68 -11.69 -31.00 -26.91
N LYS A 69 -12.25 -30.70 -25.73
CA LYS A 69 -13.72 -30.60 -25.51
C LYS A 69 -14.33 -29.40 -26.23
N HIS A 70 -13.61 -28.28 -26.35
CA HIS A 70 -14.02 -27.16 -27.21
C HIS A 70 -13.97 -27.58 -28.70
N ILE A 71 -12.83 -28.08 -29.16
CA ILE A 71 -12.59 -28.54 -30.54
C ILE A 71 -13.69 -29.50 -31.01
N LEU A 72 -13.94 -30.59 -30.27
CA LEU A 72 -14.94 -31.59 -30.66
C LEU A 72 -16.36 -30.98 -30.70
N LYS A 73 -16.71 -30.11 -29.74
CA LYS A 73 -18.02 -29.44 -29.73
C LYS A 73 -18.21 -28.57 -30.97
N THR A 74 -17.22 -27.75 -31.32
CA THR A 74 -17.28 -26.86 -32.48
C THR A 74 -17.26 -27.64 -33.80
N LEU A 75 -16.42 -28.67 -33.91
CA LEU A 75 -16.33 -29.58 -35.06
C LEU A 75 -17.62 -30.38 -35.30
N VAL A 76 -18.19 -30.98 -34.25
CA VAL A 76 -19.46 -31.73 -34.34
C VAL A 76 -20.63 -30.80 -34.68
N ASN A 77 -20.60 -29.55 -34.22
CA ASN A 77 -21.58 -28.53 -34.63
C ASN A 77 -21.41 -28.14 -36.11
N TYR A 78 -20.18 -27.98 -36.60
CA TYR A 78 -19.89 -27.68 -38.01
C TYR A 78 -20.45 -28.78 -38.93
N ILE A 79 -20.10 -30.04 -38.67
CA ILE A 79 -20.55 -31.19 -39.47
C ILE A 79 -22.08 -31.35 -39.41
N ARG A 80 -22.73 -31.02 -38.28
CA ARG A 80 -24.21 -31.02 -38.16
C ARG A 80 -24.91 -29.89 -38.92
N GLN A 81 -24.21 -28.83 -39.31
CA GLN A 81 -24.78 -27.73 -40.11
C GLN A 81 -24.64 -27.95 -41.62
N GLN A 82 -23.84 -28.93 -42.05
CA GLN A 82 -23.76 -29.36 -43.44
C GLN A 82 -24.99 -30.19 -43.85
N PRO A 83 -25.42 -30.16 -45.14
CA PRO A 83 -26.68 -30.78 -45.58
C PRO A 83 -26.79 -32.28 -45.28
N ASP A 84 -25.68 -33.01 -45.39
CA ASP A 84 -25.61 -34.46 -45.22
C ASP A 84 -25.32 -34.90 -43.77
N GLY A 85 -25.20 -33.94 -42.84
CA GLY A 85 -24.94 -34.20 -41.42
C GLY A 85 -23.67 -35.00 -41.12
N ILE A 86 -23.70 -35.75 -40.00
CA ILE A 86 -22.61 -36.65 -39.59
C ILE A 86 -22.81 -38.01 -40.28
N PRO A 87 -21.78 -38.58 -40.96
CA PRO A 87 -21.87 -39.91 -41.58
C PRO A 87 -22.16 -41.02 -40.56
N SER A 88 -23.06 -41.95 -40.89
CA SER A 88 -23.51 -43.03 -40.01
C SER A 88 -22.41 -44.00 -39.57
N GLY A 89 -21.34 -44.13 -40.35
CA GLY A 89 -20.19 -44.99 -40.03
C GLY A 89 -19.19 -44.38 -39.05
N LEU A 90 -19.38 -43.14 -38.59
CA LEU A 90 -18.44 -42.45 -37.68
C LEU A 90 -19.01 -42.25 -36.27
N ASP A 91 -18.16 -42.50 -35.28
CA ASP A 91 -18.42 -42.19 -33.87
C ASP A 91 -18.32 -40.67 -33.63
N PRO A 92 -19.42 -39.97 -33.29
CA PRO A 92 -19.42 -38.53 -33.07
C PRO A 92 -18.90 -38.13 -31.67
N ALA A 93 -18.56 -39.08 -30.81
CA ALA A 93 -18.20 -38.87 -29.41
C ALA A 93 -16.90 -39.62 -29.00
N PRO A 94 -15.75 -39.37 -29.67
CA PRO A 94 -14.47 -39.93 -29.26
C PRO A 94 -14.14 -39.59 -27.79
N THR A 95 -13.53 -40.53 -27.08
CA THR A 95 -13.32 -40.45 -25.63
C THR A 95 -12.11 -39.57 -25.30
N LEU A 96 -12.30 -38.25 -25.40
CA LEU A 96 -11.25 -37.23 -25.27
C LEU A 96 -10.43 -37.31 -23.98
N GLU A 97 -11.00 -37.84 -22.89
CA GLU A 97 -10.30 -38.06 -21.62
C GLU A 97 -9.13 -39.04 -21.80
N VAL A 98 -9.30 -40.07 -22.63
CA VAL A 98 -8.26 -41.06 -22.96
C VAL A 98 -7.28 -40.51 -24.01
N VAL A 99 -7.65 -39.49 -24.78
CA VAL A 99 -6.72 -38.74 -25.65
C VAL A 99 -5.81 -37.82 -24.81
N ALA A 100 -6.38 -37.07 -23.88
CA ALA A 100 -5.67 -36.07 -23.08
C ALA A 100 -4.77 -36.66 -21.97
N GLU A 101 -5.20 -37.76 -21.34
CA GLU A 101 -4.48 -38.40 -20.22
C GLU A 101 -3.59 -39.58 -20.68
N LYS A 102 -4.00 -40.31 -21.72
CA LYS A 102 -3.41 -41.60 -22.11
C LYS A 102 -2.95 -41.67 -23.57
N ASN A 103 -2.97 -40.56 -24.31
CA ASN A 103 -2.55 -40.42 -25.70
C ASN A 103 -3.09 -41.51 -26.65
N SER A 104 -4.34 -41.96 -26.46
CA SER A 104 -4.88 -43.12 -27.18
C SER A 104 -5.00 -42.90 -28.68
N ILE A 105 -4.09 -43.53 -29.43
CA ILE A 105 -4.05 -43.58 -30.90
C ILE A 105 -5.43 -43.88 -31.51
N LYS A 106 -6.21 -44.79 -30.89
CA LYS A 106 -7.57 -45.16 -31.37
C LYS A 106 -8.54 -43.98 -31.33
N GLU A 107 -8.57 -43.25 -30.21
CA GLU A 107 -9.51 -42.14 -30.02
C GLU A 107 -9.02 -40.87 -30.73
N THR A 108 -7.70 -40.68 -30.86
CA THR A 108 -7.12 -39.65 -31.74
C THR A 108 -7.51 -39.93 -33.20
N ASN A 109 -7.38 -41.17 -33.69
CA ASN A 109 -7.79 -41.52 -35.06
C ASN A 109 -9.27 -41.23 -35.34
N LYS A 110 -10.18 -41.49 -34.38
CA LYS A 110 -11.60 -41.09 -34.50
C LYS A 110 -11.76 -39.57 -34.68
N LEU A 111 -11.08 -38.76 -33.84
CA LEU A 111 -11.11 -37.31 -33.93
C LEU A 111 -10.56 -36.83 -35.28
N LEU A 112 -9.47 -37.43 -35.77
CA LEU A 112 -8.89 -37.13 -37.07
C LEU A 112 -9.81 -37.50 -38.25
N LYS A 113 -10.55 -38.62 -38.17
CA LYS A 113 -11.59 -38.96 -39.17
C LYS A 113 -12.70 -37.90 -39.24
N LEU A 114 -13.10 -37.31 -38.10
CA LEU A 114 -14.09 -36.22 -38.09
C LEU A 114 -13.56 -34.95 -38.75
N ILE A 115 -12.29 -34.58 -38.51
CA ILE A 115 -11.65 -33.41 -39.14
C ILE A 115 -11.49 -33.63 -40.66
N LEU A 116 -11.15 -34.85 -41.09
CA LEU A 116 -11.05 -35.25 -42.49
C LEU A 116 -12.39 -35.09 -43.24
N ILE A 117 -13.51 -35.48 -42.63
CA ILE A 117 -14.85 -35.23 -43.18
C ILE A 117 -15.18 -33.73 -43.21
N ALA A 118 -14.82 -32.97 -42.18
CA ALA A 118 -15.03 -31.51 -42.17
C ALA A 118 -14.25 -30.81 -43.29
N ALA A 119 -13.00 -31.22 -43.57
CA ALA A 119 -12.19 -30.66 -44.66
C ALA A 119 -12.85 -30.85 -46.03
N ILE A 120 -13.38 -32.05 -46.31
CA ILE A 120 -13.97 -32.41 -47.62
C ILE A 120 -15.42 -31.94 -47.75
N ARG A 121 -16.08 -31.59 -46.65
CA ARG A 121 -17.41 -30.95 -46.63
C ARG A 121 -17.34 -29.44 -46.35
N SER A 122 -16.14 -28.83 -46.46
CA SER A 122 -15.92 -27.38 -46.32
C SER A 122 -16.16 -26.61 -47.63
N PRO A 123 -16.32 -25.28 -47.58
CA PRO A 123 -16.33 -24.44 -48.80
C PRO A 123 -15.05 -24.57 -49.65
N ASN A 124 -13.92 -24.91 -49.01
CA ASN A 124 -12.60 -25.06 -49.62
C ASN A 124 -12.28 -26.49 -50.10
N ALA A 125 -13.25 -27.43 -49.99
CA ALA A 125 -13.07 -28.85 -50.28
C ALA A 125 -12.31 -29.20 -51.58
N PRO A 126 -12.49 -28.50 -52.74
CA PRO A 126 -11.73 -28.81 -53.95
C PRO A 126 -10.20 -28.72 -53.76
N SER A 127 -9.72 -27.78 -52.94
CA SER A 127 -8.29 -27.63 -52.63
C SER A 127 -7.75 -28.82 -51.83
N TYR A 128 -8.51 -29.28 -50.83
CA TYR A 128 -8.14 -30.44 -50.03
C TYR A 128 -8.25 -31.75 -50.83
N VAL A 129 -9.21 -31.87 -51.76
CA VAL A 129 -9.33 -33.02 -52.66
C VAL A 129 -8.20 -33.07 -53.69
N GLU A 130 -7.74 -31.93 -54.22
CA GLU A 130 -6.53 -31.87 -55.06
C GLU A 130 -5.28 -32.24 -54.25
N THR A 131 -5.15 -31.70 -53.02
CA THR A 131 -4.04 -32.02 -52.11
C THR A 131 -4.00 -33.52 -51.77
N LEU A 132 -5.14 -34.14 -51.48
CA LEU A 132 -5.27 -35.59 -51.22
C LEU A 132 -4.78 -36.44 -52.41
N GLN A 133 -4.96 -35.98 -53.65
CA GLN A 133 -4.45 -36.67 -54.85
C GLN A 133 -2.92 -36.56 -55.03
N THR A 134 -2.23 -35.74 -54.24
CA THR A 134 -0.75 -35.64 -54.24
C THR A 134 -0.07 -36.53 -53.20
N LEU A 135 -0.82 -37.11 -52.25
CA LEU A 135 -0.30 -38.02 -51.22
C LEU A 135 0.15 -39.37 -51.81
N SER A 136 0.87 -40.19 -51.04
CA SER A 136 1.31 -41.51 -51.50
C SER A 136 0.12 -42.45 -51.76
N THR A 137 0.24 -43.31 -52.79
CA THR A 137 -0.80 -44.26 -53.19
C THR A 137 -1.39 -45.11 -52.05
N PRO A 138 -0.61 -45.73 -51.13
CA PRO A 138 -1.19 -46.48 -50.01
C PRO A 138 -1.96 -45.60 -49.02
N THR A 139 -1.58 -44.32 -48.90
CA THR A 139 -2.33 -43.34 -48.10
C THR A 139 -3.61 -42.90 -48.82
N GLN A 140 -3.60 -42.73 -50.14
CA GLN A 140 -4.83 -42.50 -50.92
C GLN A 140 -5.81 -43.69 -50.81
N GLU A 141 -5.32 -44.92 -50.91
CA GLU A 141 -6.12 -46.15 -50.73
C GLU A 141 -6.69 -46.21 -49.30
N CYS A 142 -5.87 -45.99 -48.27
CA CYS A 142 -6.33 -46.02 -46.88
C CYS A 142 -7.32 -44.90 -46.54
N LEU A 143 -7.19 -43.71 -47.13
CA LEU A 143 -8.15 -42.61 -46.94
C LEU A 143 -9.46 -42.88 -47.69
N LYS A 144 -9.40 -43.47 -48.91
CA LYS A 144 -10.57 -43.95 -49.64
C LYS A 144 -11.38 -44.97 -48.82
N ASP A 145 -10.71 -45.97 -48.24
CA ASP A 145 -11.34 -46.96 -47.35
C ASP A 145 -12.05 -46.28 -46.15
N ILE A 146 -11.46 -45.21 -45.60
CA ILE A 146 -12.05 -44.43 -44.48
C ILE A 146 -13.30 -43.64 -44.92
N PHE A 147 -13.37 -43.14 -46.14
CA PHE A 147 -14.59 -42.51 -46.67
C PHE A 147 -15.69 -43.54 -46.95
N GLU A 148 -15.34 -44.66 -47.57
CA GLU A 148 -16.31 -45.72 -47.85
C GLU A 148 -16.85 -46.35 -46.56
N GLU A 149 -16.02 -46.49 -45.51
CA GLU A 149 -16.42 -46.85 -44.14
C GLU A 149 -17.34 -45.79 -43.51
N ALA A 150 -17.02 -44.50 -43.63
CA ALA A 150 -17.80 -43.41 -43.05
C ALA A 150 -19.20 -43.28 -43.66
N GLU A 151 -19.30 -43.33 -45.00
CA GLU A 151 -20.56 -43.06 -45.72
C GLU A 151 -21.45 -44.30 -45.89
N ASN A 152 -20.87 -45.50 -46.06
CA ASN A 152 -21.64 -46.74 -46.23
C ASN A 152 -21.78 -47.58 -44.94
N GLY A 153 -21.17 -47.14 -43.83
CA GLY A 153 -21.20 -47.84 -42.56
C GLY A 153 -22.59 -47.93 -41.94
N GLN A 154 -23.25 -49.08 -42.07
CA GLN A 154 -24.36 -49.46 -41.20
C GLN A 154 -23.82 -49.89 -39.84
N HIS A 155 -24.30 -49.26 -38.76
CA HIS A 155 -24.01 -49.68 -37.39
C HIS A 155 -24.97 -50.82 -36.97
N GLU A 156 -24.73 -52.03 -37.49
CA GLU A 156 -25.53 -53.24 -37.23
C GLU A 156 -24.65 -54.44 -36.81
N PRO A 157 -25.05 -55.30 -35.85
CA PRO A 157 -24.30 -56.49 -35.47
C PRO A 157 -24.57 -57.72 -36.39
N ILE A 158 -23.65 -57.97 -37.33
CA ILE A 158 -23.24 -59.27 -37.95
C ILE A 158 -24.24 -60.46 -37.97
N ASP A 159 -24.75 -60.87 -39.16
CA ASP A 159 -24.90 -62.29 -39.66
C ASP A 159 -25.41 -62.38 -41.16
N THR A 160 -25.72 -63.57 -41.76
CA THR A 160 -25.85 -63.86 -43.26
C THR A 160 -27.11 -64.71 -43.70
N VAL A 161 -27.45 -65.26 -44.92
CA VAL A 161 -26.78 -65.82 -46.17
C VAL A 161 -27.73 -65.91 -47.44
N ASP A 162 -27.28 -66.50 -48.59
CA ASP A 162 -27.83 -66.62 -50.00
C ASP A 162 -28.95 -67.72 -50.29
N GLU A 163 -29.40 -68.17 -51.51
CA GLU A 163 -28.95 -68.18 -52.95
C GLU A 163 -30.11 -68.38 -54.05
N VAL A 164 -29.89 -68.91 -55.29
CA VAL A 164 -30.65 -68.53 -56.55
C VAL A 164 -30.98 -69.64 -57.67
N LYS A 165 -32.25 -69.75 -58.20
CA LYS A 165 -32.80 -70.24 -59.57
C LYS A 165 -33.08 -71.76 -60.02
N GLU A 166 -33.61 -72.05 -61.28
CA GLU A 166 -34.60 -73.16 -61.70
C GLU A 166 -34.73 -73.74 -63.23
N GLU A 167 -35.51 -74.86 -63.50
CA GLU A 167 -36.13 -75.62 -64.73
C GLU A 167 -35.38 -76.65 -65.73
N SER A 168 -35.83 -77.52 -66.74
CA SER A 168 -37.04 -77.90 -67.63
C SER A 168 -37.09 -79.37 -68.33
N LYS A 169 -37.91 -79.74 -69.42
CA LYS A 169 -38.27 -81.16 -69.97
C LYS A 169 -38.95 -81.46 -71.41
N ARG A 170 -39.11 -82.75 -71.96
CA ARG A 170 -40.17 -83.37 -72.96
C ARG A 170 -40.10 -84.92 -73.51
N GLU A 171 -40.94 -85.44 -74.51
CA GLU A 171 -41.56 -86.88 -74.68
C GLU A 171 -41.87 -87.64 -76.11
N HIS A 172 -42.57 -88.87 -76.16
CA HIS A 172 -43.68 -89.46 -77.12
C HIS A 172 -44.00 -91.05 -77.49
N PRO A 173 -44.40 -91.65 -78.71
CA PRO A 173 -45.51 -92.73 -78.96
C PRO A 173 -45.36 -94.10 -79.86
N VAL A 174 -46.45 -94.91 -80.26
CA VAL A 174 -46.53 -96.39 -80.83
C VAL A 174 -47.74 -96.81 -81.83
N ASP A 175 -47.86 -98.05 -82.48
CA ASP A 175 -48.96 -98.60 -83.43
C ASP A 175 -49.26 -100.21 -83.53
N LEU A 176 -50.15 -100.77 -84.42
CA LEU A 176 -50.87 -102.13 -84.42
C LEU A 176 -51.18 -102.90 -85.80
N GLU A 177 -51.47 -104.23 -85.82
CA GLU A 177 -52.06 -105.05 -86.95
C GLU A 177 -53.18 -106.06 -86.48
N LEU A 178 -54.27 -106.35 -87.25
CA LEU A 178 -55.57 -106.79 -86.63
C LEU A 178 -56.56 -107.80 -87.33
N GLN A 179 -56.64 -107.97 -88.67
CA GLN A 179 -57.95 -108.25 -89.33
C GLN A 179 -58.37 -109.67 -89.79
N PHE A 180 -57.69 -110.79 -89.43
CA PHE A 180 -58.15 -112.15 -89.84
C PHE A 180 -58.45 -113.14 -88.72
N GLU A 181 -57.98 -112.89 -87.51
CA GLU A 181 -58.60 -113.45 -86.30
C GLU A 181 -60.08 -113.00 -86.20
N GLU A 182 -60.37 -111.83 -86.77
CA GLU A 182 -61.64 -111.11 -86.86
C GLU A 182 -62.91 -111.91 -87.24
N ARG A 183 -62.87 -113.14 -87.79
CA ARG A 183 -64.11 -113.89 -88.13
C ARG A 183 -64.49 -114.99 -87.14
N VAL A 184 -63.56 -115.87 -86.76
CA VAL A 184 -63.81 -116.78 -85.62
C VAL A 184 -63.83 -115.97 -84.34
N GLY A 185 -62.91 -115.00 -84.23
CA GLY A 185 -62.95 -113.90 -83.29
C GLY A 185 -64.16 -112.97 -83.44
N LYS A 186 -65.00 -113.03 -84.50
CA LYS A 186 -66.31 -112.35 -84.48
C LYS A 186 -67.37 -113.13 -83.74
N VAL A 187 -67.39 -114.47 -83.81
CA VAL A 187 -68.38 -115.27 -83.05
C VAL A 187 -67.91 -115.51 -81.61
N LEU A 188 -66.59 -115.67 -81.40
CA LEU A 188 -66.00 -115.57 -80.07
C LEU A 188 -66.19 -114.16 -79.52
N ALA A 189 -65.80 -113.08 -80.22
CA ALA A 189 -66.11 -111.73 -79.72
C ALA A 189 -67.61 -111.38 -79.72
N GLU A 190 -68.52 -112.13 -80.35
CA GLU A 190 -69.98 -111.97 -80.11
C GLU A 190 -70.36 -112.59 -78.76
N ASN A 191 -69.79 -113.76 -78.41
CA ASN A 191 -70.00 -114.41 -77.13
C ASN A 191 -69.28 -113.69 -75.99
N ASP A 192 -68.03 -113.27 -76.22
CA ASP A 192 -67.24 -112.44 -75.32
C ASP A 192 -67.85 -111.04 -75.24
N ARG A 193 -68.37 -110.42 -76.32
CA ARG A 193 -69.15 -109.16 -76.22
C ARG A 193 -70.42 -109.37 -75.40
N LEU A 194 -71.19 -110.43 -75.64
CA LEU A 194 -72.42 -110.67 -74.87
C LEU A 194 -72.15 -111.04 -73.40
N THR A 195 -71.02 -111.68 -73.08
CA THR A 195 -70.62 -111.95 -71.70
C THR A 195 -69.92 -110.77 -71.04
N HIS A 196 -69.20 -109.92 -71.79
CA HIS A 196 -68.69 -108.63 -71.31
C HIS A 196 -69.83 -107.63 -71.11
N GLU A 197 -70.75 -107.47 -72.05
CA GLU A 197 -71.97 -106.66 -71.90
C GLU A 197 -72.84 -107.18 -70.75
N LYS A 198 -72.99 -108.51 -70.61
CA LYS A 198 -73.64 -109.07 -69.41
C LYS A 198 -72.88 -108.68 -68.14
N LYS A 199 -71.55 -108.83 -68.11
CA LYS A 199 -70.70 -108.50 -66.94
C LYS A 199 -70.62 -107.00 -66.65
N GLU A 200 -70.75 -106.15 -67.67
CA GLU A 200 -70.83 -104.70 -67.58
C GLU A 200 -72.23 -104.24 -67.15
N LEU A 201 -73.29 -104.94 -67.56
CA LEU A 201 -74.64 -104.73 -67.03
C LEU A 201 -74.78 -105.25 -65.60
N GLU A 202 -74.19 -106.39 -65.25
CA GLU A 202 -74.09 -106.90 -63.88
C GLU A 202 -73.26 -105.92 -63.03
N LYS A 203 -72.13 -105.41 -63.53
CA LYS A 203 -71.35 -104.35 -62.88
C LYS A 203 -72.12 -103.03 -62.79
N ALA A 204 -72.85 -102.61 -63.81
CA ALA A 204 -73.63 -101.37 -63.79
C ALA A 204 -74.85 -101.47 -62.85
N LEU A 205 -75.43 -102.67 -62.70
CA LEU A 205 -76.43 -102.98 -61.68
C LEU A 205 -75.81 -103.00 -60.28
N GLU A 206 -74.60 -103.53 -60.11
CA GLU A 206 -73.88 -103.49 -58.84
C GLU A 206 -73.45 -102.06 -58.48
N ASP A 207 -72.94 -101.27 -59.42
CA ASP A 207 -72.63 -99.84 -59.26
C ASP A 207 -73.92 -99.03 -58.98
N LEU A 208 -75.06 -99.40 -59.56
CA LEU A 208 -76.37 -98.84 -59.22
C LEU A 208 -76.83 -99.23 -57.81
N HIS A 209 -76.70 -100.49 -57.39
CA HIS A 209 -77.02 -100.91 -56.02
C HIS A 209 -76.11 -100.24 -54.99
N ASN A 210 -74.81 -100.16 -55.24
CA ASN A 210 -73.86 -99.43 -54.39
C ASN A 210 -74.16 -97.92 -54.36
N ARG A 211 -74.57 -97.32 -55.48
CA ARG A 211 -75.03 -95.92 -55.52
C ARG A 211 -76.34 -95.74 -54.77
N LEU A 212 -77.29 -96.68 -54.86
CA LEU A 212 -78.57 -96.63 -54.16
C LEU A 212 -78.37 -96.81 -52.65
N ALA A 213 -77.55 -97.77 -52.23
CA ALA A 213 -77.13 -97.97 -50.84
C ALA A 213 -76.43 -96.73 -50.27
N ARG A 214 -75.48 -96.13 -51.00
CA ARG A 214 -74.85 -94.85 -50.60
C ARG A 214 -75.84 -93.69 -50.57
N LEU A 215 -76.88 -93.68 -51.42
CA LEU A 215 -77.94 -92.67 -51.37
C LEU A 215 -78.91 -92.90 -50.22
N GLN A 216 -79.15 -94.15 -49.81
CA GLN A 216 -79.88 -94.48 -48.57
C GLN A 216 -79.06 -94.08 -47.35
N GLU A 217 -77.78 -94.47 -47.25
CA GLU A 217 -76.87 -94.03 -46.18
C GLU A 217 -76.78 -92.50 -46.10
N ASN A 218 -76.72 -91.79 -47.23
CA ASN A 218 -76.77 -90.33 -47.28
C ASN A 218 -78.13 -89.79 -46.81
N ASN A 219 -79.25 -90.42 -47.19
CA ASN A 219 -80.58 -90.02 -46.74
C ASN A 219 -80.78 -90.29 -45.24
N ASP A 220 -80.34 -91.44 -44.73
CA ASP A 220 -80.44 -91.83 -43.32
C ASP A 220 -79.52 -90.97 -42.44
N THR A 221 -78.32 -90.61 -42.92
CA THR A 221 -77.46 -89.63 -42.23
C THR A 221 -77.99 -88.20 -42.35
N LEU A 222 -78.66 -87.82 -43.45
CA LEU A 222 -79.36 -86.54 -43.56
C LEU A 222 -80.60 -86.48 -42.65
N GLN A 223 -81.38 -87.56 -42.52
CA GLN A 223 -82.50 -87.68 -41.58
C GLN A 223 -82.02 -87.67 -40.13
N SER A 224 -80.94 -88.39 -39.83
CA SER A 224 -80.30 -88.36 -38.50
C SER A 224 -79.80 -86.96 -38.16
N ARG A 225 -79.16 -86.26 -39.13
CA ARG A 225 -78.77 -84.86 -38.98
C ARG A 225 -79.96 -83.93 -38.86
N LEU A 226 -81.03 -84.15 -39.63
CA LEU A 226 -82.27 -83.37 -39.57
C LEU A 226 -82.88 -83.49 -38.17
N ALA A 227 -83.15 -84.70 -37.69
CA ALA A 227 -83.64 -84.96 -36.35
C ALA A 227 -82.72 -84.37 -35.26
N THR A 228 -81.39 -84.46 -35.42
CA THR A 228 -80.44 -83.82 -34.49
C THR A 228 -80.54 -82.29 -34.53
N THR A 229 -80.76 -81.68 -35.71
CA THR A 229 -80.98 -80.24 -35.83
C THR A 229 -82.36 -79.79 -35.37
N GLU A 230 -83.39 -80.63 -35.52
CA GLU A 230 -84.76 -80.39 -35.06
C GLU A 230 -84.85 -80.51 -33.54
N ASP A 231 -84.16 -81.48 -32.92
CA ASP A 231 -84.04 -81.57 -31.47
C ASP A 231 -83.21 -80.41 -30.89
N ARG A 232 -82.10 -80.03 -31.52
CA ARG A 232 -81.37 -78.79 -31.16
C ARG A 232 -82.25 -77.54 -31.31
N LEU A 233 -83.05 -77.46 -32.38
CA LEU A 233 -84.00 -76.36 -32.61
C LEU A 233 -85.16 -76.38 -31.60
N GLY A 234 -85.61 -77.56 -31.18
CA GLY A 234 -86.62 -77.76 -30.14
C GLY A 234 -86.11 -77.32 -28.77
N ASN A 235 -84.89 -77.71 -28.40
CA ASN A 235 -84.21 -77.26 -27.19
C ASN A 235 -84.01 -75.74 -27.17
N LEU A 236 -83.63 -75.13 -28.31
CA LEU A 236 -83.56 -73.66 -28.48
C LEU A 236 -84.94 -73.01 -28.36
N LYS A 237 -85.97 -73.50 -29.08
CA LYS A 237 -87.34 -72.96 -29.05
C LYS A 237 -88.04 -73.14 -27.70
N SER A 238 -87.70 -74.17 -26.94
CA SER A 238 -88.18 -74.40 -25.57
C SER A 238 -87.54 -73.45 -24.54
N GLY A 239 -86.63 -72.56 -24.95
CA GLY A 239 -85.92 -71.64 -24.05
C GLY A 239 -84.98 -72.33 -23.06
N LYS A 240 -84.67 -73.62 -23.28
CA LYS A 240 -83.94 -74.48 -22.34
C LYS A 240 -82.58 -74.96 -22.86
N GLY A 241 -82.26 -74.67 -24.12
CA GLY A 241 -80.94 -74.89 -24.71
C GLY A 241 -79.95 -73.79 -24.33
N ASP A 242 -79.32 -73.93 -23.16
CA ASP A 242 -77.99 -73.44 -22.72
C ASP A 242 -77.61 -71.94 -22.86
N ILE A 243 -78.44 -71.09 -23.47
CA ILE A 243 -78.20 -69.64 -23.57
C ILE A 243 -77.96 -69.04 -22.19
N GLY A 244 -78.74 -69.46 -21.18
CA GLY A 244 -78.59 -69.02 -19.79
C GLY A 244 -77.38 -69.56 -19.03
N PHE A 245 -76.58 -70.46 -19.63
CA PHE A 245 -75.27 -70.87 -19.10
C PHE A 245 -74.16 -70.10 -19.80
N ASN A 246 -74.25 -69.94 -21.13
CA ASN A 246 -73.27 -69.19 -21.90
C ASN A 246 -73.32 -67.67 -21.63
N THR A 247 -74.52 -67.09 -21.39
CA THR A 247 -74.62 -65.69 -20.91
C THR A 247 -74.05 -65.53 -19.51
N LYS A 248 -74.28 -66.47 -18.58
CA LYS A 248 -73.68 -66.41 -17.25
C LYS A 248 -72.17 -66.61 -17.28
N ALA A 249 -71.66 -67.43 -18.19
CA ALA A 249 -70.21 -67.56 -18.43
C ALA A 249 -69.63 -66.22 -18.93
N LEU A 250 -70.30 -65.57 -19.88
CA LEU A 250 -69.92 -64.24 -20.38
C LEU A 250 -70.04 -63.14 -19.32
N GLU A 251 -71.11 -63.11 -18.51
CA GLU A 251 -71.26 -62.20 -17.37
C GLU A 251 -70.17 -62.43 -16.32
N SER A 252 -69.85 -63.69 -16.00
CA SER A 252 -68.79 -64.01 -15.04
C SER A 252 -67.41 -63.60 -15.56
N LYS A 253 -67.18 -63.72 -16.88
CA LYS A 253 -65.95 -63.26 -17.53
C LYS A 253 -65.89 -61.74 -17.64
N SER A 254 -67.02 -61.06 -17.90
CA SER A 254 -67.13 -59.59 -17.89
C SER A 254 -66.77 -59.06 -16.51
N ARG A 255 -67.39 -59.62 -15.45
CA ARG A 255 -67.05 -59.28 -14.06
C ARG A 255 -65.59 -59.56 -13.72
N GLN A 256 -65.03 -60.69 -14.14
CA GLN A 256 -63.59 -60.94 -13.95
C GLN A 256 -62.71 -59.91 -14.68
N GLN A 257 -63.12 -59.43 -15.86
CA GLN A 257 -62.41 -58.36 -16.58
C GLN A 257 -62.61 -56.99 -15.90
N GLU A 258 -63.80 -56.68 -15.38
CA GLU A 258 -64.10 -55.49 -14.57
C GLU A 258 -63.30 -55.49 -13.25
N ASP A 259 -63.25 -56.62 -12.53
CA ASP A 259 -62.43 -56.82 -11.33
C ASP A 259 -60.93 -56.64 -11.63
N ILE A 260 -60.46 -57.19 -12.76
CA ILE A 260 -59.07 -57.02 -13.22
C ILE A 260 -58.79 -55.55 -13.54
N ILE A 261 -59.67 -54.87 -14.28
CA ILE A 261 -59.54 -53.45 -14.62
C ILE A 261 -59.50 -52.60 -13.34
N ALA A 262 -60.46 -52.78 -12.42
CA ALA A 262 -60.48 -52.08 -11.13
C ALA A 262 -59.20 -52.35 -10.32
N SER A 263 -58.64 -53.57 -10.35
CA SER A 263 -57.37 -53.90 -9.69
C SER A 263 -56.14 -53.27 -10.36
N GLN A 264 -56.22 -52.95 -11.65
CA GLN A 264 -55.18 -52.26 -12.42
C GLN A 264 -55.29 -50.74 -12.24
N GLU A 265 -56.50 -50.18 -12.28
CA GLU A 265 -56.80 -48.77 -11.97
C GLU A 265 -56.38 -48.42 -10.54
N ALA A 266 -56.73 -49.24 -9.54
CA ALA A 266 -56.30 -49.04 -8.16
C ALA A 266 -54.76 -49.11 -8.00
N ARG A 267 -54.07 -49.93 -8.81
CA ARG A 267 -52.61 -50.03 -8.81
C ARG A 267 -51.95 -48.86 -9.53
N LEU A 268 -52.55 -48.35 -10.60
CA LEU A 268 -52.13 -47.14 -11.29
C LEU A 268 -52.30 -45.92 -10.38
N ALA A 269 -53.42 -45.81 -9.66
CA ALA A 269 -53.65 -44.76 -8.67
C ALA A 269 -52.59 -44.81 -7.55
N ALA A 270 -52.35 -45.97 -6.95
CA ALA A 270 -51.32 -46.13 -5.92
C ALA A 270 -49.89 -45.80 -6.42
N ALA A 271 -49.56 -46.17 -7.66
CA ALA A 271 -48.28 -45.82 -8.29
C ALA A 271 -48.18 -44.32 -8.62
N GLN A 272 -49.30 -43.67 -8.96
CA GLN A 272 -49.37 -42.23 -9.18
C GLN A 272 -49.18 -41.46 -7.86
N ASP A 273 -49.85 -41.88 -6.79
CA ASP A 273 -49.67 -41.34 -5.44
C ASP A 273 -48.20 -41.51 -4.95
N GLU A 274 -47.59 -42.67 -5.21
CA GLU A 274 -46.17 -42.91 -4.92
C GLU A 274 -45.27 -41.95 -5.72
N VAL A 275 -45.46 -41.82 -7.03
CA VAL A 275 -44.73 -40.90 -7.91
C VAL A 275 -44.86 -39.45 -7.47
N ASP A 276 -46.06 -39.01 -7.10
CA ASP A 276 -46.29 -37.62 -6.65
C ASP A 276 -45.72 -37.38 -5.25
N SER A 277 -45.73 -38.38 -4.36
CA SER A 277 -44.99 -38.32 -3.08
C SER A 277 -43.47 -38.22 -3.31
N LEU A 278 -42.91 -38.99 -4.25
CA LEU A 278 -41.49 -38.96 -4.60
C LEU A 278 -41.10 -37.62 -5.24
N ARG A 279 -41.94 -37.04 -6.11
CA ARG A 279 -41.74 -35.67 -6.64
C ARG A 279 -41.66 -34.64 -5.51
N MET A 280 -42.54 -34.73 -4.52
CA MET A 280 -42.52 -33.83 -3.36
C MET A 280 -41.29 -34.03 -2.46
N THR A 281 -40.79 -35.26 -2.29
CA THR A 281 -39.52 -35.48 -1.55
C THR A 281 -38.31 -34.97 -2.33
N VAL A 282 -38.25 -35.17 -3.65
CA VAL A 282 -37.20 -34.63 -4.53
C VAL A 282 -37.17 -33.10 -4.48
N GLU A 283 -38.31 -32.43 -4.57
CA GLU A 283 -38.35 -30.96 -4.48
C GLU A 283 -38.00 -30.46 -3.07
N SER A 284 -38.43 -31.16 -2.01
CA SER A 284 -38.00 -30.88 -0.64
C SER A 284 -36.48 -31.02 -0.46
N LEU A 285 -35.86 -32.01 -1.11
CA LEU A 285 -34.40 -32.20 -1.12
C LEU A 285 -33.70 -31.14 -1.96
N ARG A 286 -34.27 -30.73 -3.09
CA ARG A 286 -33.77 -29.61 -3.92
C ARG A 286 -33.68 -28.32 -3.12
N VAL A 287 -34.79 -27.90 -2.49
CA VAL A 287 -34.85 -26.67 -1.68
C VAL A 287 -33.88 -26.74 -0.48
N LYS A 288 -33.70 -27.92 0.13
CA LYS A 288 -32.68 -28.13 1.17
C LYS A 288 -31.27 -27.97 0.60
N ASN A 289 -30.97 -28.55 -0.56
CA ASN A 289 -29.66 -28.44 -1.20
C ASN A 289 -29.32 -27.01 -1.59
N GLU A 290 -30.26 -26.26 -2.15
CA GLU A 290 -30.05 -24.82 -2.42
C GLU A 290 -29.86 -24.00 -1.13
N ARG A 291 -30.48 -24.39 -0.02
CA ARG A 291 -30.23 -23.75 1.28
C ARG A 291 -28.85 -24.11 1.85
N PHE A 292 -28.38 -25.34 1.66
CA PHE A 292 -27.01 -25.72 2.01
C PHE A 292 -25.97 -25.00 1.17
N GLN A 293 -26.20 -24.84 -0.14
CA GLN A 293 -25.31 -24.07 -1.01
C GLN A 293 -25.21 -22.62 -0.54
N ARG A 294 -26.34 -21.91 -0.39
CA ARG A 294 -26.33 -20.52 0.12
C ARG A 294 -25.61 -20.39 1.46
N LEU A 295 -25.84 -21.31 2.39
CA LEU A 295 -25.16 -21.31 3.70
C LEU A 295 -23.65 -21.63 3.62
N GLN A 296 -23.20 -22.34 2.59
CA GLN A 296 -21.79 -22.55 2.30
C GLN A 296 -21.16 -21.31 1.64
N ASP A 297 -21.88 -20.66 0.74
CA ASP A 297 -21.48 -19.39 0.11
C ASP A 297 -21.32 -18.30 1.20
N ASP A 298 -22.33 -18.14 2.08
CA ASP A 298 -22.32 -17.28 3.27
C ASP A 298 -21.09 -17.58 4.18
N TYR A 299 -20.78 -18.87 4.38
CA TYR A 299 -19.67 -19.31 5.22
C TYR A 299 -18.32 -18.96 4.61
N ASP A 300 -18.13 -19.17 3.31
CA ASP A 300 -16.88 -18.84 2.63
C ASP A 300 -16.70 -17.31 2.52
N GLU A 301 -17.77 -16.52 2.34
CA GLU A 301 -17.72 -15.06 2.45
C GLU A 301 -17.23 -14.62 3.84
N LEU A 302 -17.92 -15.01 4.91
CA LEU A 302 -17.54 -14.73 6.31
C LEU A 302 -16.11 -15.19 6.64
N LYS A 303 -15.68 -16.32 6.06
CA LYS A 303 -14.33 -16.87 6.22
C LYS A 303 -13.29 -15.99 5.53
N THR A 304 -13.58 -15.37 4.38
CA THR A 304 -12.69 -14.38 3.76
C THR A 304 -12.70 -13.04 4.50
N GLU A 305 -13.86 -12.56 4.97
CA GLU A 305 -13.95 -11.36 5.81
C GLU A 305 -13.09 -11.49 7.07
N ARG A 306 -13.20 -12.63 7.78
CA ARG A 306 -12.36 -12.98 8.93
C ARG A 306 -10.86 -12.92 8.59
N ASP A 307 -10.43 -13.43 7.43
CA ASP A 307 -9.01 -13.33 7.01
C ASP A 307 -8.60 -11.90 6.68
N GLN A 308 -9.49 -11.09 6.08
CA GLN A 308 -9.23 -9.66 5.86
C GLN A 308 -9.12 -8.90 7.19
N LEU A 309 -10.01 -9.17 8.15
CA LEU A 309 -9.98 -8.59 9.50
C LEU A 309 -8.73 -9.04 10.27
N ALA A 310 -8.32 -10.30 10.16
CA ALA A 310 -7.08 -10.79 10.74
C ALA A 310 -5.84 -10.11 10.12
N ARG A 311 -5.83 -9.84 8.81
CA ARG A 311 -4.76 -9.06 8.15
C ARG A 311 -4.76 -7.60 8.63
N LYS A 312 -5.94 -6.96 8.74
CA LYS A 312 -6.10 -5.60 9.26
C LYS A 312 -5.64 -5.49 10.73
N ALA A 313 -5.99 -6.45 11.58
CA ALA A 313 -5.53 -6.52 12.97
C ALA A 313 -4.01 -6.72 13.08
N ASN A 314 -3.43 -7.62 12.28
CA ASN A 314 -1.97 -7.80 12.23
C ASN A 314 -1.22 -6.56 11.70
N ALA A 315 -1.83 -5.76 10.83
CA ALA A 315 -1.30 -4.46 10.43
C ALA A 315 -1.40 -3.42 11.56
N ALA A 316 -2.55 -3.36 12.25
CA ALA A 316 -2.75 -2.49 13.41
C ALA A 316 -1.76 -2.77 14.55
N GLU A 317 -1.49 -4.04 14.89
CA GLU A 317 -0.50 -4.37 15.93
C GLU A 317 0.94 -4.00 15.49
N LYS A 318 1.27 -4.12 14.19
CA LYS A 318 2.55 -3.63 13.66
C LYS A 318 2.67 -2.10 13.76
N TYR A 319 1.60 -1.35 13.50
CA TYR A 319 1.59 0.11 13.68
C TYR A 319 1.66 0.50 15.16
N ARG A 320 0.94 -0.20 16.04
CA ARG A 320 1.02 -0.04 17.50
C ARG A 320 2.41 -0.32 18.04
N SER A 321 3.09 -1.38 17.57
CA SER A 321 4.47 -1.69 17.93
C SER A 321 5.44 -0.61 17.46
N LYS A 322 5.29 -0.08 16.23
CA LYS A 322 6.06 1.07 15.74
C LYS A 322 5.81 2.34 16.57
N LEU A 323 4.56 2.62 16.93
CA LEU A 323 4.21 3.78 17.76
C LEU A 323 4.83 3.68 19.15
N GLN A 324 4.80 2.49 19.78
CA GLN A 324 5.46 2.27 21.06
C GLN A 324 6.98 2.49 20.96
N ALA A 325 7.64 1.95 19.92
CA ALA A 325 9.06 2.20 19.68
C ALA A 325 9.37 3.70 19.47
N SER A 326 8.49 4.43 18.76
CA SER A 326 8.61 5.88 18.60
C SER A 326 8.51 6.62 19.94
N GLN A 327 7.57 6.24 20.81
CA GLN A 327 7.43 6.81 22.16
C GLN A 327 8.63 6.48 23.06
N ASP A 328 9.27 5.32 22.87
CA ASP A 328 10.47 4.94 23.62
C ASP A 328 11.70 5.74 23.15
N PHE A 329 11.87 5.97 21.84
CA PHE A 329 12.86 6.92 21.31
C PHE A 329 12.60 8.38 21.73
N GLU A 330 11.34 8.78 21.90
CA GLU A 330 10.97 10.12 22.36
C GLU A 330 11.34 10.33 23.84
N LYS A 331 11.12 9.32 24.69
CA LYS A 331 11.61 9.30 26.08
C LYS A 331 13.13 9.34 26.15
N GLU A 332 13.83 8.60 25.28
CA GLU A 332 15.29 8.62 25.19
C GLU A 332 15.80 10.01 24.75
N ASN A 333 15.21 10.61 23.72
CA ASN A 333 15.51 11.98 23.31
C ASN A 333 15.26 13.00 24.43
N GLN A 334 14.19 12.85 25.21
CA GLN A 334 13.92 13.76 26.33
C GLN A 334 14.90 13.54 27.51
N ALA A 335 15.34 12.30 27.75
CA ALA A 335 16.40 12.00 28.71
C ALA A 335 17.74 12.63 28.27
N LEU A 336 18.08 12.55 26.97
CA LEU A 336 19.27 13.19 26.40
C LEU A 336 19.16 14.73 26.42
N LYS A 337 18.00 15.32 26.08
CA LYS A 337 17.72 16.76 26.23
C LYS A 337 17.92 17.23 27.67
N ASN A 338 17.56 16.41 28.67
CA ASN A 338 17.80 16.73 30.09
C ASN A 338 19.28 16.58 30.47
N GLN A 339 19.94 15.50 30.07
CA GLN A 339 21.38 15.30 30.32
C GLN A 339 22.23 16.42 29.70
N ILE A 340 21.86 16.94 28.52
CA ILE A 340 22.50 18.10 27.90
C ILE A 340 22.33 19.36 28.75
N LYS A 341 21.14 19.62 29.32
CA LYS A 341 20.92 20.75 30.24
C LYS A 341 21.74 20.60 31.52
N ASP A 342 21.81 19.41 32.09
CA ASP A 342 22.61 19.13 33.29
C ASP A 342 24.10 19.37 33.03
N LEU A 343 24.61 18.91 31.87
CA LEU A 343 26.00 19.16 31.46
C LEU A 343 26.27 20.64 31.14
N GLN A 344 25.33 21.36 30.55
CA GLN A 344 25.44 22.81 30.32
C GLN A 344 25.46 23.59 31.64
N GLN A 345 24.66 23.19 32.63
CA GLN A 345 24.66 23.80 33.96
C GLN A 345 25.97 23.47 34.71
N GLN A 346 26.45 22.22 34.66
CA GLN A 346 27.76 21.84 35.22
C GLN A 346 28.92 22.63 34.58
N LEU A 347 28.90 22.84 33.26
CA LEU A 347 29.91 23.64 32.56
C LEU A 347 29.88 25.11 33.02
N LYS A 348 28.68 25.70 33.11
CA LYS A 348 28.48 27.07 33.60
C LYS A 348 28.92 27.25 35.06
N ASP A 349 28.67 26.27 35.90
CA ASP A 349 29.11 26.29 37.30
C ASP A 349 30.63 26.13 37.40
N ALA A 350 31.24 25.26 36.59
CA ALA A 350 32.70 25.13 36.48
C ALA A 350 33.38 26.41 35.98
N ASP A 351 32.83 27.06 34.94
CA ASP A 351 33.27 28.38 34.46
C ASP A 351 33.22 29.43 35.58
N SER A 352 32.16 29.41 36.41
CA SER A 352 32.02 30.33 37.54
C SER A 352 33.07 30.05 38.62
N GLN A 353 33.32 28.78 38.94
CA GLN A 353 34.35 28.38 39.91
C GLN A 353 35.76 28.72 39.42
N GLN A 354 36.02 28.61 38.11
CA GLN A 354 37.29 29.02 37.51
C GLN A 354 37.48 30.54 37.61
N ARG A 355 36.44 31.35 37.39
CA ARG A 355 36.50 32.82 37.60
C ARG A 355 36.84 33.15 39.05
N TRP A 356 36.07 32.65 40.02
CA TRP A 356 36.35 32.85 41.45
C TRP A 356 37.75 32.37 41.87
N THR A 357 38.25 31.30 41.27
CA THR A 357 39.61 30.81 41.52
C THR A 357 40.64 31.80 40.97
N SER A 358 40.49 32.26 39.73
CA SER A 358 41.39 33.23 39.10
C SER A 358 41.39 34.60 39.78
N GLU A 359 40.24 35.08 40.27
CA GLU A 359 40.12 36.32 41.06
C GLU A 359 40.90 36.19 42.38
N ARG A 360 40.75 35.05 43.06
CA ARG A 360 41.48 34.76 44.31
C ARG A 360 42.97 34.51 44.08
N ASP A 361 43.38 33.97 42.94
CA ASP A 361 44.80 33.84 42.57
C ASP A 361 45.45 35.19 42.28
N VAL A 362 44.71 36.16 41.71
CA VAL A 362 45.16 37.55 41.59
C VAL A 362 45.32 38.21 42.97
N GLU A 363 44.35 38.06 43.87
CA GLU A 363 44.44 38.56 45.26
C GLU A 363 45.65 37.95 46.00
N LEU A 364 45.88 36.64 45.86
CA LEU A 364 47.05 35.95 46.41
C LEU A 364 48.38 36.48 45.83
N GLU A 365 48.42 36.84 44.55
CA GLU A 365 49.61 37.42 43.93
C GLU A 365 49.85 38.88 44.35
N GLU A 366 48.80 39.67 44.60
CA GLU A 366 48.94 40.98 45.24
C GLU A 366 49.47 40.86 46.68
N TYR A 367 48.99 39.90 47.47
CA TYR A 367 49.55 39.63 48.79
C TYR A 367 51.02 39.18 48.72
N ARG A 368 51.39 38.29 47.78
CA ARG A 368 52.80 37.90 47.54
C ARG A 368 53.68 39.09 47.13
N ARG A 369 53.16 40.05 46.38
CA ARG A 369 53.88 41.28 45.99
C ARG A 369 54.07 42.26 47.15
N VAL A 370 53.12 42.35 48.07
CA VAL A 370 53.14 43.31 49.18
C VAL A 370 53.91 42.76 50.40
N LEU A 371 53.82 41.46 50.69
CA LEU A 371 54.43 40.86 51.88
C LEU A 371 55.95 41.17 52.03
N PRO A 372 56.80 41.03 51.00
CA PRO A 372 58.24 41.34 51.12
C PRO A 372 58.53 42.81 51.43
N ARG A 373 57.63 43.74 51.07
CA ARG A 373 57.76 45.16 51.43
C ARG A 373 57.47 45.38 52.91
N ILE A 374 56.43 44.73 53.44
CA ILE A 374 56.10 44.77 54.87
C ILE A 374 57.21 44.10 55.69
N GLU A 375 57.79 43.00 55.21
CA GLU A 375 58.94 42.34 55.83
C GLU A 375 60.19 43.26 55.83
N GLN A 376 60.47 43.94 54.71
CA GLN A 376 61.53 44.95 54.62
C GLN A 376 61.29 46.11 55.60
N GLU A 377 60.11 46.75 55.57
CA GLU A 377 59.73 47.84 56.46
C GLU A 377 59.83 47.44 57.94
N CYS A 378 59.41 46.21 58.29
CA CYS A 378 59.61 45.66 59.63
C CYS A 378 61.09 45.51 60.01
N SER A 379 61.94 45.07 59.08
CA SER A 379 63.39 44.94 59.31
C SER A 379 64.08 46.31 59.46
N GLU A 380 63.64 47.31 58.69
CA GLU A 380 64.12 48.70 58.76
C GLU A 380 63.68 49.36 60.08
N MET A 381 62.41 49.21 60.48
CA MET A 381 61.94 49.64 61.80
C MET A 381 62.70 48.96 62.94
N GLN A 382 63.02 47.66 62.81
CA GLN A 382 63.79 46.95 63.83
C GLN A 382 65.25 47.42 63.90
N SER A 383 65.86 47.81 62.77
CA SER A 383 67.23 48.36 62.74
C SER A 383 67.26 49.77 63.34
N LEU A 384 66.31 50.63 62.96
CA LEU A 384 66.14 51.98 63.53
C LEU A 384 65.87 51.92 65.04
N LYS A 385 65.01 50.99 65.49
CA LYS A 385 64.77 50.74 66.91
C LYS A 385 66.08 50.41 67.66
N LYS A 386 66.88 49.45 67.17
CA LYS A 386 68.18 49.10 67.77
C LYS A 386 69.14 50.28 67.80
N GLN A 387 69.16 51.11 66.76
CA GLN A 387 69.98 52.31 66.71
C GLN A 387 69.53 53.38 67.74
N LEU A 388 68.22 53.56 67.92
CA LEU A 388 67.66 54.45 68.93
C LEU A 388 67.91 53.92 70.36
N GLU A 389 67.78 52.61 70.58
CA GLU A 389 68.09 51.94 71.86
C GLU A 389 69.58 52.11 72.24
N PHE A 390 70.49 51.98 71.27
CA PHE A 390 71.92 52.25 71.45
C PHE A 390 72.21 53.73 71.74
N ASN A 391 71.63 54.65 70.95
CA ASN A 391 71.78 56.09 71.18
C ASN A 391 71.23 56.51 72.55
N ASN A 392 70.12 55.92 72.99
CA ASN A 392 69.53 56.17 74.30
C ASN A 392 70.41 55.64 75.45
N HIS A 393 71.00 54.44 75.31
CA HIS A 393 72.02 53.95 76.24
C HIS A 393 73.23 54.88 76.31
N ALA A 394 73.80 55.27 75.16
CA ALA A 394 74.97 56.15 75.11
C ALA A 394 74.68 57.57 75.67
N LEU A 395 73.46 58.06 75.54
CA LEU A 395 73.02 59.30 76.21
C LEU A 395 72.82 59.11 77.71
N THR A 396 72.31 57.96 78.16
CA THR A 396 72.11 57.63 79.58
C THR A 396 73.45 57.42 80.30
N GLU A 397 74.42 56.77 79.65
CA GLU A 397 75.79 56.61 80.15
C GLU A 397 76.52 57.96 80.26
N ARG A 398 76.33 58.85 79.28
CA ARG A 398 76.83 60.25 79.34
C ARG A 398 76.16 61.07 80.42
N LEU A 399 74.84 60.92 80.61
CA LEU A 399 74.10 61.55 81.69
C LEU A 399 74.69 61.09 83.03
N SER A 400 74.70 59.78 83.28
CA SER A 400 75.29 59.18 84.48
C SER A 400 76.73 59.62 84.73
N SER A 401 77.59 59.68 83.71
CA SER A 401 78.97 60.18 83.83
C SER A 401 79.03 61.66 84.25
N ALA A 402 78.12 62.49 83.75
CA ALA A 402 78.01 63.90 84.13
C ALA A 402 77.35 64.10 85.50
N GLU A 403 76.46 63.20 85.91
CA GLU A 403 75.85 63.20 87.25
C GLU A 403 76.84 62.74 88.32
N GLU A 404 77.64 61.70 88.06
CA GLU A 404 78.78 61.33 88.91
C GLU A 404 79.78 62.48 89.02
N GLN A 405 80.05 63.21 87.93
CA GLN A 405 80.95 64.36 87.97
C GLN A 405 80.36 65.50 88.79
N ARG A 406 79.08 65.82 88.60
CA ARG A 406 78.34 66.76 89.44
C ARG A 406 78.40 66.36 90.92
N GLU A 407 78.25 65.07 91.24
CA GLU A 407 78.34 64.57 92.62
C GLU A 407 79.76 64.68 93.20
N ARG A 408 80.81 64.47 92.41
CA ARG A 408 82.20 64.76 92.82
C ARG A 408 82.41 66.25 93.07
N ASP A 409 81.87 67.10 92.20
CA ASP A 409 82.00 68.56 92.31
C ASP A 409 81.17 69.08 93.50
N ASP A 410 79.96 68.58 93.74
CA ASP A 410 79.13 68.90 94.91
C ASP A 410 79.74 68.39 96.22
N ALA A 411 80.40 67.23 96.21
CA ALA A 411 81.17 66.72 97.35
C ALA A 411 82.38 67.61 97.65
N LEU A 412 83.15 68.00 96.63
CA LEU A 412 84.27 68.94 96.75
C LEU A 412 83.81 70.34 97.23
N ILE A 413 82.69 70.84 96.71
CA ILE A 413 82.06 72.09 97.18
C ILE A 413 81.62 71.94 98.64
N SER A 414 81.15 70.77 99.05
CA SER A 414 80.76 70.50 100.44
C SER A 414 81.96 70.41 101.37
N GLU A 415 83.06 69.78 100.96
CA GLU A 415 84.35 69.77 101.67
C GLU A 415 84.94 71.19 101.78
N LEU A 416 84.92 71.98 100.70
CA LEU A 416 85.38 73.37 100.74
C LEU A 416 84.50 74.24 101.65
N ARG A 417 83.18 74.03 101.67
CA ARG A 417 82.26 74.68 102.61
C ARG A 417 82.47 74.23 104.06
N GLU A 418 82.78 72.96 104.29
CA GLU A 418 83.20 72.43 105.59
C GLU A 418 84.50 73.09 106.05
N ARG A 419 85.50 73.17 105.17
CA ARG A 419 86.79 73.79 105.47
C ARG A 419 86.68 75.29 105.76
N ILE A 420 85.74 75.98 105.12
CA ILE A 420 85.37 77.36 105.49
C ILE A 420 84.78 77.39 106.92
N ARG A 421 83.81 76.53 107.24
CA ARG A 421 83.26 76.42 108.61
C ARG A 421 84.32 76.09 109.68
N GLU A 422 85.31 75.26 109.34
CA GLU A 422 86.43 74.93 110.25
C GLU A 422 87.36 76.12 110.50
N VAL A 423 87.56 76.99 109.51
CA VAL A 423 88.35 78.22 109.63
C VAL A 423 87.56 79.32 110.37
N GLU A 424 86.24 79.33 110.26
CA GLU A 424 85.30 80.29 110.88
C GLU A 424 84.82 79.85 112.29
N GLY A 425 85.74 79.43 113.16
CA GLY A 425 85.40 78.87 114.48
C GLY A 425 84.79 79.86 115.50
N SER A 426 83.93 79.31 116.38
CA SER A 426 83.23 79.95 117.53
C SER A 426 81.93 80.74 117.23
N PRO A 427 80.94 80.76 118.16
CA PRO A 427 79.62 80.24 117.79
C PRO A 427 78.40 81.13 118.12
N GLY A 428 77.30 80.95 117.37
CA GLY A 428 75.98 81.50 117.72
C GLY A 428 74.88 81.20 116.70
N SER A 429 74.03 80.20 116.96
CA SER A 429 72.80 79.91 116.21
C SER A 429 71.61 80.73 116.79
N PRO A 430 70.48 80.94 116.07
CA PRO A 430 69.56 79.84 115.70
C PRO A 430 69.08 79.87 114.23
N ALA A 431 68.49 78.76 113.78
CA ALA A 431 67.91 78.62 112.44
C ALA A 431 66.41 78.93 112.41
N LEU A 432 65.93 79.55 111.32
CA LEU A 432 64.52 79.58 110.94
C LEU A 432 64.33 79.48 109.42
N THR A 433 63.57 78.49 108.99
CA THR A 433 62.82 78.42 107.73
C THR A 433 61.36 78.85 107.99
N PRO A 434 60.45 78.92 106.99
CA PRO A 434 60.61 78.91 105.53
C PRO A 434 60.07 80.19 104.86
N GLY A 435 60.13 80.29 103.53
CA GLY A 435 59.45 81.34 102.76
C GLY A 435 59.33 80.99 101.28
N SER A 436 58.11 80.86 100.78
CA SER A 436 57.80 80.61 99.37
C SER A 436 57.46 81.88 98.62
N GLU A 437 58.04 82.09 97.44
CA GLU A 437 57.27 82.57 96.28
C GLU A 437 57.99 82.30 94.95
N THR A 438 57.24 82.33 93.85
CA THR A 438 57.71 81.92 92.51
C THR A 438 57.71 83.09 91.53
N PRO A 439 58.65 83.14 90.58
CA PRO A 439 58.47 83.86 89.33
C PRO A 439 57.99 82.90 88.22
N LYS A 440 56.85 83.21 87.58
CA LYS A 440 56.40 82.52 86.37
C LYS A 440 57.07 83.10 85.12
N LEU A 441 57.80 82.26 84.39
CA LEU A 441 58.19 82.42 82.99
C LEU A 441 58.07 81.02 82.36
N GLN A 442 56.92 80.58 81.83
CA GLN A 442 56.19 81.06 80.64
C GLN A 442 56.95 80.85 79.32
N GLY A 443 56.70 79.70 78.68
CA GLY A 443 56.77 79.56 77.22
C GLY A 443 57.83 78.61 76.63
N THR A 444 57.52 77.31 76.61
CA THR A 444 57.66 76.43 75.41
C THR A 444 56.93 75.10 75.60
N LEU A 445 57.21 74.37 76.68
CA LEU A 445 56.86 72.94 76.82
C LEU A 445 55.39 72.55 76.59
N GLN A 446 54.41 73.42 76.88
CA GLN A 446 53.02 73.13 76.52
C GLN A 446 52.85 72.96 75.01
N LYS A 447 53.54 73.79 74.21
CA LYS A 447 53.55 73.67 72.75
C LYS A 447 54.25 72.39 72.29
N ASP A 448 55.26 71.90 72.99
CA ASP A 448 55.92 70.65 72.62
C ASP A 448 55.02 69.44 72.91
N PHE A 449 54.26 69.44 74.02
CA PHE A 449 53.23 68.43 74.29
C PHE A 449 52.04 68.54 73.33
N ASP A 450 51.58 69.76 73.01
CA ASP A 450 50.52 69.98 72.03
C ASP A 450 50.98 69.60 70.61
N ASP A 451 52.22 69.91 70.19
CA ASP A 451 52.78 69.52 68.89
C ASP A 451 53.06 68.00 68.81
N ILE A 452 53.33 67.31 69.93
CA ILE A 452 53.37 65.84 69.99
C ILE A 452 51.96 65.26 69.86
N GLY A 453 51.00 65.74 70.67
CA GLY A 453 49.60 65.28 70.61
C GLY A 453 48.92 65.58 69.28
N VAL A 454 49.27 66.70 68.63
CA VAL A 454 48.83 67.07 67.27
C VAL A 454 49.53 66.21 66.22
N LYS A 455 50.83 65.88 66.34
CA LYS A 455 51.48 64.93 65.42
C LYS A 455 50.96 63.51 65.57
N GLU A 456 50.67 63.06 66.79
CA GLU A 456 50.03 61.77 67.04
C GLU A 456 48.59 61.76 66.50
N SER A 457 47.82 62.82 66.72
CA SER A 457 46.48 62.99 66.14
C SER A 457 46.48 63.16 64.62
N GLN A 458 47.53 63.75 64.03
CA GLN A 458 47.70 63.86 62.57
C GLN A 458 48.22 62.55 61.96
N LEU A 459 49.02 61.76 62.68
CA LEU A 459 49.43 60.42 62.24
C LEU A 459 48.28 59.42 62.36
N LEU A 460 47.58 59.37 63.50
CA LEU A 460 46.36 58.58 63.65
C LEU A 460 45.24 59.09 62.73
N GLY A 461 45.14 60.40 62.52
CA GLY A 461 44.21 61.00 61.56
C GLY A 461 44.55 60.67 60.11
N SER A 462 45.84 60.69 59.73
CA SER A 462 46.33 60.31 58.40
C SER A 462 46.21 58.80 58.16
N LEU A 463 46.52 57.98 59.16
CA LEU A 463 46.32 56.52 59.10
C LEU A 463 44.85 56.16 59.00
N ASN A 464 43.97 56.77 59.81
CA ASN A 464 42.53 56.58 59.67
C ASN A 464 42.01 57.10 58.32
N LEU A 465 42.43 58.29 57.87
CA LEU A 465 41.95 58.84 56.59
C LEU A 465 42.47 58.01 55.40
N SER A 466 43.70 57.50 55.45
CA SER A 466 44.27 56.57 54.46
C SER A 466 43.56 55.21 54.46
N LEU A 467 43.27 54.65 55.64
CA LEU A 467 42.56 53.39 55.78
C LEU A 467 41.08 53.53 55.35
N ILE A 468 40.42 54.62 55.74
CA ILE A 468 39.06 54.98 55.30
C ILE A 468 39.05 55.25 53.79
N GLN A 469 40.03 55.95 53.22
CA GLN A 469 40.07 56.23 51.78
C GLN A 469 40.40 54.97 50.95
N LYS A 470 41.09 53.97 51.51
CA LYS A 470 41.21 52.63 50.93
C LYS A 470 39.93 51.80 51.06
N LEU A 471 39.20 51.89 52.18
CA LEU A 471 37.95 51.15 52.40
C LEU A 471 36.73 51.76 51.67
N THR A 472 36.71 53.07 51.45
CA THR A 472 35.62 53.80 50.77
C THR A 472 35.79 53.89 49.25
N LEU A 473 36.92 53.46 48.71
CA LEU A 473 37.10 53.20 47.27
C LEU A 473 36.64 51.77 46.90
N THR A 474 35.36 51.49 47.15
CA THR A 474 34.65 50.30 46.69
C THR A 474 33.72 50.64 45.50
N PRO A 475 34.24 50.78 44.26
CA PRO A 475 33.46 51.17 43.08
C PRO A 475 32.53 50.07 42.52
N TYR A 476 32.22 49.04 43.33
CA TYR A 476 31.46 47.85 42.90
C TYR A 476 29.96 47.94 43.14
N LEU A 477 29.50 48.58 44.23
CA LEU A 477 28.07 48.60 44.58
C LEU A 477 27.24 49.56 43.72
N ARG A 478 27.73 50.79 43.45
CA ARG A 478 27.03 51.73 42.55
C ARG A 478 27.18 51.39 41.06
N LYS A 479 27.99 50.38 40.73
CA LYS A 479 27.96 49.73 39.43
C LYS A 479 26.81 48.73 39.33
N SER A 480 26.49 47.96 40.37
CA SER A 480 25.39 46.98 40.34
C SER A 480 24.09 47.60 39.81
N GLU A 481 23.57 48.64 40.46
CA GLU A 481 22.29 49.25 40.03
C GLU A 481 22.32 49.84 38.61
N ASN A 482 23.46 50.39 38.16
CA ASN A 482 23.60 50.91 36.80
C ASN A 482 23.86 49.82 35.74
N ASP A 483 24.53 48.74 36.12
CA ASP A 483 24.79 47.58 35.26
C ASP A 483 23.62 46.58 35.31
N GLU A 484 22.70 46.69 36.27
CA GLU A 484 21.39 46.04 36.33
C GLU A 484 20.36 46.82 35.51
N LEU A 485 20.26 48.15 35.66
CA LEU A 485 19.46 48.99 34.75
C LEU A 485 19.98 48.94 33.30
N LYS A 486 21.31 48.84 33.09
CA LYS A 486 21.85 48.50 31.76
C LYS A 486 21.50 47.08 31.37
N LYS A 487 21.67 46.04 32.20
CA LYS A 487 21.23 44.68 31.84
C LYS A 487 19.74 44.59 31.52
N GLU A 488 18.89 45.44 32.10
CA GLU A 488 17.46 45.51 31.76
C GLU A 488 17.26 46.17 30.39
N ILE A 489 17.94 47.30 30.13
CA ILE A 489 17.98 47.97 28.81
C ILE A 489 18.70 47.11 27.73
N GLU A 490 19.60 46.21 28.13
CA GLU A 490 20.45 45.37 27.30
C GLU A 490 19.93 43.91 27.20
N LEU A 491 18.96 43.53 28.04
CA LEU A 491 17.98 42.48 27.77
C LEU A 491 16.97 42.97 26.72
N LEU A 492 16.50 44.21 26.85
CA LEU A 492 15.62 44.85 25.86
C LEU A 492 16.33 45.13 24.52
N LYS A 493 17.66 45.26 24.48
CA LYS A 493 18.46 45.25 23.23
C LYS A 493 19.03 43.89 22.84
N GLY A 494 19.17 42.97 23.79
CA GLY A 494 19.65 41.59 23.59
C GLY A 494 18.63 40.66 22.95
N ALA A 495 17.39 41.13 22.75
CA ALA A 495 16.30 40.47 22.03
C ALA A 495 16.54 40.36 20.49
N SER A 496 17.76 39.97 20.09
CA SER A 496 18.17 39.75 18.70
C SER A 496 18.95 38.44 18.49
N THR A 497 19.47 37.83 19.56
CA THR A 497 20.24 36.55 19.48
C THR A 497 19.72 35.43 20.38
N THR A 498 18.77 35.69 21.28
CA THR A 498 18.08 34.67 22.09
C THR A 498 16.72 34.25 21.48
N ILE A 499 16.40 34.73 20.28
CA ILE A 499 15.11 34.48 19.62
C ILE A 499 15.03 33.05 19.07
N ASP A 500 16.04 32.56 18.34
CA ASP A 500 15.96 31.26 17.66
C ASP A 500 15.76 30.07 18.63
N THR A 501 16.45 30.09 19.78
CA THR A 501 16.35 29.01 20.77
C THR A 501 15.07 29.06 21.62
N GLN A 502 14.45 30.23 21.79
CA GLN A 502 13.10 30.31 22.38
C GLN A 502 12.02 30.00 21.35
N ILE A 503 12.13 30.48 20.10
CA ILE A 503 11.20 30.12 19.01
C ILE A 503 11.20 28.60 18.79
N GLY A 504 12.36 27.93 18.83
CA GLY A 504 12.42 26.46 18.76
C GLY A 504 11.57 25.78 19.84
N GLY A 505 11.71 26.18 21.11
CA GLY A 505 10.94 25.62 22.22
C GLY A 505 9.45 25.98 22.21
N PHE A 506 9.10 27.20 21.80
CA PHE A 506 7.71 27.59 21.59
C PHE A 506 7.09 26.87 20.38
N SER A 507 7.84 26.60 19.32
CA SER A 507 7.38 25.83 18.16
C SER A 507 7.13 24.37 18.51
N GLU A 508 8.08 23.71 19.20
CA GLU A 508 7.94 22.31 19.62
C GLU A 508 6.72 22.12 20.53
N SER A 509 6.57 22.97 21.57
CA SER A 509 5.41 22.92 22.47
C SER A 509 4.08 23.39 21.84
N PHE A 510 4.11 24.27 20.84
CA PHE A 510 2.93 24.64 20.05
C PHE A 510 2.47 23.49 19.15
N VAL A 511 3.40 22.76 18.53
CA VAL A 511 3.11 21.56 17.73
C VAL A 511 2.57 20.43 18.61
N GLU A 512 3.17 20.15 19.77
CA GLU A 512 2.61 19.21 20.76
C GLU A 512 1.20 19.63 21.19
N THR A 513 0.99 20.92 21.47
CA THR A 513 -0.33 21.45 21.86
C THR A 513 -1.35 21.30 20.73
N LEU A 514 -0.99 21.58 19.47
CA LEU A 514 -1.86 21.37 18.31
C LEU A 514 -2.19 19.89 18.09
N HIS A 515 -1.20 18.99 18.22
CA HIS A 515 -1.43 17.55 18.08
C HIS A 515 -2.39 17.04 19.16
N ARG A 516 -2.18 17.48 20.40
CA ARG A 516 -3.01 17.14 21.56
C ARG A 516 -4.41 17.77 21.48
N VAL A 517 -4.56 18.95 20.87
CA VAL A 517 -5.87 19.52 20.55
C VAL A 517 -6.54 18.71 19.43
N ARG A 518 -5.82 18.30 18.37
CA ARG A 518 -6.35 17.46 17.29
C ARG A 518 -6.86 16.11 17.79
N GLU A 519 -6.10 15.43 18.65
CA GLU A 519 -6.49 14.16 19.28
C GLU A 519 -7.74 14.26 20.16
N ASN A 520 -7.92 15.39 20.86
CA ASN A 520 -9.10 15.65 21.69
C ASN A 520 -10.19 16.42 20.93
N SER A 521 -10.03 16.62 19.62
CA SER A 521 -10.95 17.41 18.81
C SER A 521 -12.12 16.58 18.31
N THR A 522 -13.26 17.26 18.19
CA THR A 522 -14.48 16.76 17.56
C THR A 522 -14.72 17.43 16.19
N GLN A 523 -13.68 18.05 15.61
CA GLN A 523 -13.68 18.58 14.23
C GLN A 523 -13.25 17.50 13.22
N SER A 524 -13.73 17.61 11.98
CA SER A 524 -13.40 16.69 10.91
C SER A 524 -11.92 16.75 10.49
N ASP A 525 -11.43 15.68 9.85
CA ASP A 525 -10.07 15.66 9.31
C ASP A 525 -9.87 16.65 8.15
N GLU A 526 -10.95 17.04 7.46
CA GLU A 526 -10.96 18.15 6.48
C GLU A 526 -10.65 19.50 7.13
N TYR A 527 -11.26 19.82 8.28
CA TYR A 527 -10.95 21.03 9.05
C TYR A 527 -9.46 21.08 9.41
N TRP A 528 -8.90 19.95 9.84
CA TRP A 528 -7.48 19.86 10.20
C TRP A 528 -6.54 19.99 8.99
N LYS A 529 -6.91 19.47 7.82
CA LYS A 529 -6.17 19.70 6.56
C LYS A 529 -6.18 21.18 6.15
N LEU A 530 -7.34 21.85 6.26
CA LEU A 530 -7.47 23.27 5.94
C LEU A 530 -6.68 24.15 6.92
N PHE A 531 -6.66 23.79 8.21
CA PHE A 531 -5.85 24.45 9.25
C PHE A 531 -4.34 24.28 9.02
N ASP A 532 -3.89 23.09 8.61
CA ASP A 532 -2.49 22.82 8.27
C ASP A 532 -2.04 23.62 7.04
N GLN A 533 -2.87 23.67 5.98
CA GLN A 533 -2.64 24.51 4.81
C GLN A 533 -2.54 26.00 5.17
N TYR A 534 -3.47 26.52 5.97
CA TYR A 534 -3.44 27.89 6.49
C TYR A 534 -2.16 28.17 7.30
N THR A 535 -1.71 27.23 8.13
CA THR A 535 -0.48 27.35 8.93
C THR A 535 0.79 27.31 8.05
N SER A 536 0.79 26.47 7.01
CA SER A 536 1.84 26.43 5.99
C SER A 536 1.95 27.74 5.20
N MET A 537 0.81 28.35 4.85
CA MET A 537 0.79 29.67 4.19
C MET A 537 1.28 30.78 5.11
N LEU A 538 0.93 30.78 6.41
CA LEU A 538 1.52 31.70 7.40
C LEU A 538 3.04 31.58 7.46
N LYS A 539 3.60 30.37 7.41
CA LYS A 539 5.05 30.14 7.41
C LYS A 539 5.71 30.71 6.15
N LYS A 540 5.14 30.47 4.97
CA LYS A 540 5.63 31.07 3.70
C LYS A 540 5.59 32.59 3.71
N ILE A 541 4.53 33.20 4.26
CA ILE A 541 4.43 34.66 4.40
C ILE A 541 5.55 35.20 5.31
N ALA A 542 5.85 34.52 6.42
CA ALA A 542 6.96 34.91 7.29
C ALA A 542 8.33 34.79 6.60
N GLU A 543 8.57 33.72 5.84
CA GLU A 543 9.80 33.50 5.07
C GLU A 543 9.97 34.55 3.95
N LEU A 544 8.91 34.86 3.20
CA LEU A 544 8.89 35.93 2.19
C LEU A 544 9.06 37.32 2.81
N GLN A 545 8.48 37.58 3.97
CA GLN A 545 8.65 38.84 4.69
C GLN A 545 10.08 38.98 5.24
N GLU A 546 10.73 37.88 5.64
CA GLU A 546 12.14 37.89 6.05
C GLU A 546 13.08 38.11 4.86
N SER A 547 12.83 37.48 3.70
CA SER A 547 13.63 37.71 2.48
C SER A 547 13.45 39.13 1.95
N PHE A 548 12.21 39.65 1.88
CA PHE A 548 11.93 41.06 1.59
C PHE A 548 12.71 42.00 2.53
N ASN A 549 12.69 41.74 3.84
CA ASN A 549 13.43 42.54 4.81
C ASN A 549 14.96 42.42 4.67
N LYS A 550 15.50 41.34 4.08
CA LYS A 550 16.93 41.19 3.75
C LYS A 550 17.26 42.00 2.50
N SER A 551 16.51 41.84 1.41
CA SER A 551 16.72 42.56 0.15
C SER A 551 16.51 44.08 0.28
N SER A 552 15.51 44.51 1.08
CA SER A 552 15.27 45.92 1.38
C SER A 552 16.43 46.57 2.15
N ARG A 553 17.06 45.84 3.09
CA ARG A 553 18.30 46.30 3.75
C ARG A 553 19.46 46.39 2.77
N ALA A 554 19.71 45.36 1.97
CA ALA A 554 20.76 45.37 0.95
C ALA A 554 20.58 46.51 -0.08
N LEU A 555 19.34 46.83 -0.46
CA LEU A 555 19.02 47.96 -1.32
C LEU A 555 19.27 49.30 -0.62
N ALA A 556 18.93 49.45 0.66
CA ALA A 556 19.23 50.65 1.45
C ALA A 556 20.74 50.85 1.63
N ASP A 557 21.50 49.78 1.87
CA ASP A 557 22.96 49.80 1.97
C ASP A 557 23.62 50.18 0.62
N ALA A 558 23.11 49.65 -0.49
CA ALA A 558 23.55 50.02 -1.84
C ALA A 558 23.22 51.48 -2.19
N GLN A 559 22.01 51.95 -1.86
CA GLN A 559 21.63 53.36 -2.02
C GLN A 559 22.47 54.29 -1.14
N ALA A 560 22.82 53.87 0.08
CA ALA A 560 23.72 54.60 0.95
C ALA A 560 25.15 54.67 0.38
N ALA A 561 25.65 53.60 -0.24
CA ALA A 561 26.93 53.59 -0.93
C ALA A 561 26.95 54.57 -2.12
N VAL A 562 25.92 54.54 -2.99
CA VAL A 562 25.77 55.49 -4.11
C VAL A 562 25.66 56.95 -3.61
N LEU A 563 24.97 57.19 -2.48
CA LEU A 563 24.89 58.51 -1.84
C LEU A 563 26.15 58.95 -1.09
N PHE A 564 27.11 58.04 -0.87
CA PHE A 564 28.42 58.34 -0.28
C PHE A 564 29.43 58.65 -1.38
N ASP A 565 29.57 57.73 -2.34
CA ASP A 565 30.40 57.83 -3.53
C ASP A 565 30.06 59.07 -4.38
N GLY A 566 28.76 59.35 -4.57
CA GLY A 566 28.29 60.57 -5.23
C GLY A 566 28.64 61.87 -4.49
N LYS A 567 28.87 61.84 -3.17
CA LYS A 567 29.37 63.01 -2.42
C LYS A 567 30.87 63.13 -2.51
N GLU A 568 31.59 62.02 -2.43
CA GLU A 568 33.05 61.98 -2.56
C GLU A 568 33.48 62.50 -3.94
N LYS A 569 32.75 62.11 -5.01
CA LYS A 569 32.94 62.66 -6.37
C LYS A 569 32.70 64.17 -6.45
N THR A 570 31.66 64.72 -5.81
CA THR A 570 31.46 66.20 -5.77
C THR A 570 32.52 66.99 -4.99
N VAL A 571 33.39 66.32 -4.22
CA VAL A 571 34.58 66.94 -3.62
C VAL A 571 35.77 66.89 -4.59
N ILE A 572 35.87 65.82 -5.37
CA ILE A 572 36.95 65.54 -6.32
C ILE A 572 36.83 66.37 -7.63
N ASP A 573 35.62 66.79 -8.02
CA ASP A 573 35.33 67.66 -9.19
C ASP A 573 36.07 69.03 -9.25
N ASN A 574 36.98 69.33 -8.30
CA ASN A 574 37.80 70.53 -8.27
C ASN A 574 39.26 70.33 -8.75
N GLU A 575 39.71 69.12 -9.07
CA GLU A 575 41.05 68.85 -9.64
C GLU A 575 40.97 68.11 -11.00
N GLU A 576 41.92 68.35 -11.89
CA GLU A 576 41.86 67.93 -13.30
C GLU A 576 42.09 66.41 -13.50
N ILE A 577 40.98 65.64 -13.56
CA ILE A 577 40.99 64.19 -13.85
C ILE A 577 40.84 63.91 -15.37
N GLN A 578 41.42 62.80 -15.84
CA GLN A 578 41.43 62.46 -17.27
C GLN A 578 40.06 61.98 -17.79
N PRO A 579 39.73 62.19 -19.07
CA PRO A 579 38.44 61.81 -19.64
C PRO A 579 38.20 60.29 -19.73
N ALA A 580 39.23 59.45 -19.54
CA ALA A 580 39.10 58.00 -19.49
C ALA A 580 38.62 57.51 -18.11
N GLU A 581 39.22 58.04 -17.04
CA GLU A 581 38.86 57.70 -15.65
C GLU A 581 37.43 58.14 -15.34
N THR A 582 37.02 59.32 -15.84
CA THR A 582 35.63 59.80 -15.71
C THR A 582 34.61 59.03 -16.56
N THR A 583 35.02 58.31 -17.61
CA THR A 583 34.13 57.34 -18.30
C THR A 583 34.01 56.02 -17.54
N GLU A 584 35.11 55.48 -17.02
CA GLU A 584 35.12 54.22 -16.25
C GLU A 584 34.30 54.37 -14.95
N ILE A 585 34.53 55.47 -14.22
CA ILE A 585 33.74 55.89 -13.03
C ILE A 585 32.25 56.06 -13.34
N ARG A 586 31.90 56.45 -14.58
CA ARG A 586 30.51 56.60 -15.00
C ARG A 586 29.88 55.26 -15.35
N GLU A 587 30.59 54.39 -16.05
CA GLU A 587 30.13 53.03 -16.33
C GLU A 587 29.86 52.28 -15.02
N GLU A 588 30.73 52.38 -14.00
CA GLU A 588 30.45 51.83 -12.66
C GLU A 588 29.21 52.46 -11.97
N SER A 589 28.97 53.75 -12.16
CA SER A 589 27.79 54.44 -11.61
C SER A 589 26.48 54.04 -12.31
N ASP A 590 26.51 53.85 -13.64
CA ASP A 590 25.35 53.41 -14.41
C ASP A 590 25.08 51.91 -14.12
N ASP A 591 26.12 51.09 -13.97
CA ASP A 591 26.04 49.65 -13.66
C ASP A 591 25.56 49.38 -12.20
N THR A 592 25.90 50.23 -11.24
CA THR A 592 25.33 50.20 -9.87
C THR A 592 23.91 50.73 -9.83
N GLY A 593 23.58 51.76 -10.60
CA GLY A 593 22.19 52.23 -10.79
C GLY A 593 21.29 51.13 -11.37
N GLN A 594 21.76 50.40 -12.39
CA GLN A 594 21.01 49.32 -13.01
C GLN A 594 20.77 48.14 -12.04
N LYS A 595 21.76 47.80 -11.20
CA LYS A 595 21.62 46.79 -10.13
C LYS A 595 20.58 47.22 -9.07
N ALA A 596 20.56 48.50 -8.69
CA ALA A 596 19.53 49.03 -7.80
C ALA A 596 18.12 48.95 -8.40
N CYS A 597 17.97 49.24 -9.70
CA CYS A 597 16.68 49.09 -10.40
C CYS A 597 16.22 47.63 -10.49
N THR A 598 17.11 46.66 -10.72
CA THR A 598 16.73 45.22 -10.72
C THR A 598 16.31 44.75 -9.32
N LEU A 599 17.02 45.18 -8.27
CA LEU A 599 16.65 44.84 -6.89
C LEU A 599 15.31 45.48 -6.48
N GLN A 600 15.04 46.71 -6.91
CA GLN A 600 13.73 47.35 -6.70
C GLN A 600 12.60 46.55 -7.35
N ALA A 601 12.78 46.07 -8.59
CA ALA A 601 11.78 45.25 -9.29
C ALA A 601 11.55 43.89 -8.59
N GLU A 602 12.61 43.25 -8.07
CA GLU A 602 12.53 42.01 -7.30
C GLU A 602 11.80 42.22 -5.95
N VAL A 603 12.03 43.36 -5.30
CA VAL A 603 11.36 43.80 -4.07
C VAL A 603 9.87 44.08 -4.32
N ASP A 604 9.51 44.72 -5.43
CA ASP A 604 8.10 44.99 -5.79
C ASP A 604 7.34 43.72 -6.25
N ALA A 605 8.02 42.79 -6.93
CA ALA A 605 7.48 41.47 -7.23
C ALA A 605 7.24 40.66 -5.94
N SER A 606 8.19 40.68 -5.01
CA SER A 606 8.06 40.03 -3.69
C SER A 606 6.90 40.61 -2.87
N LEU A 607 6.69 41.93 -2.91
CA LEU A 607 5.52 42.58 -2.29
C LEU A 607 4.19 42.18 -2.92
N THR A 608 4.18 41.87 -4.21
CA THR A 608 2.96 41.45 -4.92
C THR A 608 2.58 40.03 -4.52
N LEU A 609 3.53 39.10 -4.57
CA LEU A 609 3.36 37.72 -4.05
C LEU A 609 2.98 37.69 -2.56
N ALA A 610 3.56 38.58 -1.75
CA ALA A 610 3.20 38.70 -0.33
C ALA A 610 1.75 39.21 -0.11
N ARG A 611 1.21 40.05 -1.01
CA ARG A 611 -0.20 40.49 -0.96
C ARG A 611 -1.15 39.38 -1.39
N GLU A 612 -0.82 38.66 -2.46
CA GLU A 612 -1.62 37.55 -3.00
C GLU A 612 -1.73 36.42 -1.97
N THR A 613 -0.60 35.96 -1.43
CA THR A 613 -0.59 34.95 -0.35
C THR A 613 -1.27 35.41 0.95
N CYS A 614 -1.26 36.72 1.26
CA CYS A 614 -2.06 37.26 2.36
C CYS A 614 -3.57 37.23 2.08
N ALA A 615 -4.01 37.44 0.83
CA ALA A 615 -5.42 37.34 0.45
C ALA A 615 -5.91 35.89 0.51
N GLU A 616 -5.14 34.93 -0.02
CA GLU A 616 -5.40 33.49 0.09
C GLU A 616 -5.52 33.04 1.57
N ARG A 617 -4.62 33.53 2.45
CA ARG A 617 -4.70 33.29 3.90
C ARG A 617 -6.02 33.79 4.50
N ASP A 618 -6.46 35.00 4.14
CA ASP A 618 -7.65 35.60 4.73
C ASP A 618 -8.96 34.99 4.17
N GLU A 619 -8.95 34.49 2.94
CA GLU A 619 -10.02 33.63 2.40
C GLU A 619 -10.07 32.27 3.13
N LEU A 620 -8.92 31.59 3.32
CA LEU A 620 -8.84 30.36 4.12
C LEU A 620 -9.31 30.56 5.57
N ARG A 621 -9.00 31.71 6.18
CA ARG A 621 -9.54 32.09 7.50
C ARG A 621 -11.07 32.22 7.46
N ALA A 622 -11.63 32.94 6.49
CA ALA A 622 -13.07 33.10 6.38
C ALA A 622 -13.81 31.75 6.21
N ILE A 623 -13.22 30.81 5.47
CA ILE A 623 -13.75 29.44 5.32
C ILE A 623 -13.65 28.67 6.64
N LEU A 624 -12.50 28.74 7.34
CA LEU A 624 -12.31 28.10 8.65
C LEU A 624 -13.30 28.63 9.70
N ASP A 625 -13.48 29.96 9.78
CA ASP A 625 -14.40 30.60 10.70
C ASP A 625 -15.86 30.20 10.40
N ASN A 626 -16.27 30.17 9.12
CA ASN A 626 -17.61 29.74 8.73
C ASN A 626 -17.87 28.24 9.05
N ARG A 627 -16.90 27.35 8.80
CA ARG A 627 -17.02 25.94 9.22
C ARG A 627 -17.05 25.80 10.73
N GLN A 628 -16.34 26.66 11.46
CA GLN A 628 -16.35 26.67 12.93
C GLN A 628 -17.70 27.15 13.50
N THR A 629 -18.41 28.07 12.83
CA THR A 629 -19.79 28.47 13.19
C THR A 629 -20.81 27.39 12.84
N GLU A 630 -20.77 26.81 11.63
CA GLU A 630 -21.67 25.70 11.23
C GLU A 630 -21.62 24.53 12.23
N ILE A 631 -20.41 24.16 12.67
CA ILE A 631 -20.22 23.06 13.62
C ILE A 631 -20.61 23.48 15.05
N ALA A 632 -20.49 24.76 15.42
CA ALA A 632 -21.01 25.25 16.71
C ALA A 632 -22.54 25.23 16.75
N GLU A 633 -23.20 25.71 15.68
CA GLU A 633 -24.66 25.69 15.54
C GLU A 633 -25.21 24.26 15.55
N SER A 634 -24.60 23.34 14.79
CA SER A 634 -24.96 21.91 14.80
C SER A 634 -24.91 21.30 16.20
N ARG A 635 -23.93 21.66 17.04
CA ARG A 635 -23.81 21.17 18.42
C ARG A 635 -24.84 21.80 19.36
N ILE A 636 -25.22 23.06 19.12
CA ILE A 636 -26.28 23.74 19.88
C ILE A 636 -27.63 23.07 19.57
N GLU A 637 -27.90 22.77 18.30
CA GLU A 637 -29.10 22.02 17.90
C GLU A 637 -29.14 20.61 18.51
N ASP A 638 -28.03 19.85 18.43
CA ASP A 638 -27.97 18.47 18.92
C ASP A 638 -28.10 18.39 20.45
N ASN A 639 -27.54 19.37 21.18
CA ASN A 639 -27.76 19.50 22.62
C ASN A 639 -29.21 19.90 22.94
N ALA A 640 -29.82 20.79 22.15
CA ALA A 640 -31.20 21.21 22.36
C ALA A 640 -32.19 20.04 22.17
N THR A 641 -32.04 19.23 21.12
CA THR A 641 -32.89 18.04 20.91
C THR A 641 -32.62 16.94 21.95
N MET A 642 -31.39 16.83 22.46
CA MET A 642 -31.07 15.93 23.58
C MET A 642 -31.76 16.37 24.88
N GLU A 643 -31.78 17.67 25.21
CA GLU A 643 -32.49 18.18 26.39
C GLU A 643 -34.01 18.13 26.24
N GLU A 644 -34.57 18.36 25.03
CA GLU A 644 -35.99 18.08 24.75
C GLU A 644 -36.32 16.60 25.02
N MET A 645 -35.47 15.67 24.55
CA MET A 645 -35.67 14.24 24.75
C MET A 645 -35.55 13.83 26.22
N LYS A 646 -34.53 14.31 26.95
CA LYS A 646 -34.38 14.09 28.40
C LYS A 646 -35.59 14.59 29.17
N LYS A 647 -36.10 15.79 28.83
CA LYS A 647 -37.26 16.39 29.48
C LYS A 647 -38.54 15.58 29.24
N LEU A 648 -38.78 15.12 28.01
CA LEU A 648 -39.93 14.26 27.71
C LEU A 648 -39.84 12.89 28.42
N LEU A 649 -38.65 12.29 28.48
CA LEU A 649 -38.44 11.03 29.21
C LEU A 649 -38.61 11.20 30.72
N ALA A 650 -38.17 12.32 31.30
CA ALA A 650 -38.37 12.64 32.71
C ALA A 650 -39.85 12.89 33.05
N GLU A 651 -40.60 13.57 32.16
CA GLU A 651 -42.05 13.77 32.30
C GLU A 651 -42.82 12.44 32.27
N ILE A 652 -42.46 11.52 31.36
CA ILE A 652 -43.04 10.17 31.31
C ILE A 652 -42.72 9.38 32.60
N ALA A 653 -41.45 9.39 33.05
CA ALA A 653 -41.05 8.71 34.28
C ALA A 653 -41.74 9.28 35.54
N ALA A 654 -42.10 10.58 35.53
CA ALA A 654 -42.87 11.21 36.60
C ALA A 654 -44.37 10.86 36.57
N GLN A 655 -44.93 10.52 35.41
CA GLN A 655 -46.28 9.95 35.32
C GLN A 655 -46.32 8.50 35.82
N ASP A 656 -45.33 7.68 35.45
CA ASP A 656 -45.23 6.27 35.90
C ASP A 656 -44.92 6.11 37.40
N SER A 657 -44.20 7.06 38.01
CA SER A 657 -43.86 7.01 39.45
C SER A 657 -45.03 7.37 40.38
N GLY A 658 -46.12 7.91 39.84
CA GLY A 658 -47.29 8.36 40.60
C GLY A 658 -47.12 9.67 41.38
N ASP A 659 -45.95 10.32 41.32
CA ASP A 659 -45.67 11.61 41.99
C ASP A 659 -46.18 12.80 41.16
N ALA A 660 -47.45 12.70 40.74
CA ALA A 660 -48.11 13.58 39.78
C ALA A 660 -48.44 14.95 40.39
N SER A 661 -47.41 15.79 40.55
CA SER A 661 -47.57 17.24 40.75
C SER A 661 -48.50 17.82 39.67
N ALA A 662 -49.40 18.72 40.06
CA ALA A 662 -50.56 19.15 39.27
C ALA A 662 -50.25 20.04 38.05
N ALA A 663 -49.03 19.96 37.50
CA ALA A 663 -48.57 20.67 36.31
C ALA A 663 -48.66 19.83 35.02
N SER A 664 -48.67 18.49 35.12
CA SER A 664 -48.68 17.60 33.94
C SER A 664 -50.09 17.50 33.32
N GLN A 665 -50.42 18.45 32.42
CA GLN A 665 -51.72 18.50 31.73
C GLN A 665 -51.85 17.53 30.53
N LYS A 666 -50.76 16.85 30.14
CA LYS A 666 -50.68 16.03 28.93
C LYS A 666 -50.95 14.56 29.23
N SER A 667 -51.69 13.90 28.35
CA SER A 667 -51.87 12.44 28.43
C SER A 667 -50.54 11.72 28.18
N GLY A 668 -50.27 10.60 28.85
CA GLY A 668 -49.10 9.75 28.56
C GLY A 668 -49.04 9.30 27.09
N MET A 669 -50.19 9.14 26.44
CA MET A 669 -50.28 8.87 24.99
C MET A 669 -49.86 10.08 24.13
N GLU A 670 -50.09 11.30 24.63
CA GLU A 670 -49.71 12.56 23.98
C GLU A 670 -48.22 12.86 24.16
N LEU A 671 -47.65 12.55 25.35
CA LEU A 671 -46.22 12.57 25.60
C LEU A 671 -45.48 11.53 24.75
N THR A 672 -46.00 10.30 24.69
CA THR A 672 -45.48 9.24 23.80
C THR A 672 -45.47 9.71 22.35
N LYS A 673 -46.55 10.35 21.88
CA LYS A 673 -46.57 10.95 20.55
C LYS A 673 -45.50 12.03 20.39
N GLN A 674 -45.33 12.94 21.35
CA GLN A 674 -44.32 14.00 21.27
C GLN A 674 -42.87 13.46 21.25
N VAL A 675 -42.62 12.28 21.86
CA VAL A 675 -41.35 11.55 21.72
C VAL A 675 -41.19 10.97 20.31
N VAL A 676 -42.23 10.35 19.73
CA VAL A 676 -42.19 9.85 18.34
C VAL A 676 -41.98 11.01 17.35
N ASP A 677 -42.78 12.08 17.46
CA ASP A 677 -42.67 13.30 16.64
C ASP A 677 -41.26 13.96 16.77
N LEU A 678 -40.53 13.74 17.88
CA LEU A 678 -39.13 14.20 18.06
C LEU A 678 -38.11 13.23 17.45
N ILE A 679 -38.32 11.93 17.58
CA ILE A 679 -37.48 10.89 16.97
C ILE A 679 -37.54 11.01 15.44
N GLU A 680 -38.73 11.16 14.85
CA GLU A 680 -38.90 11.34 13.40
C GLU A 680 -38.15 12.58 12.88
N ARG A 681 -38.29 13.73 13.55
CA ARG A 681 -37.53 14.96 13.23
C ARG A 681 -36.01 14.76 13.32
N ASN A 682 -35.53 14.03 14.33
CA ASN A 682 -34.11 13.74 14.48
C ASN A 682 -33.59 12.75 13.42
N LEU A 683 -34.38 11.75 13.03
CA LEU A 683 -34.04 10.82 11.94
C LEU A 683 -34.01 11.54 10.59
N GLU A 684 -34.95 12.44 10.31
CA GLU A 684 -34.96 13.25 9.08
C GLU A 684 -33.74 14.20 9.01
N ARG A 685 -33.37 14.82 10.14
CA ARG A 685 -32.13 15.62 10.27
C ARG A 685 -30.87 14.77 10.04
N LEU A 686 -30.81 13.57 10.62
CA LEU A 686 -29.68 12.66 10.47
C LEU A 686 -29.55 12.16 9.01
N ALA A 687 -30.67 11.87 8.35
CA ALA A 687 -30.70 11.51 6.93
C ALA A 687 -30.16 12.64 6.04
N LYS A 688 -30.58 13.89 6.26
CA LYS A 688 -30.07 15.06 5.53
C LYS A 688 -28.58 15.31 5.76
N ARG A 689 -28.07 15.09 6.97
CA ARG A 689 -26.62 15.13 7.24
C ARG A 689 -25.88 14.00 6.53
N ALA A 690 -26.44 12.78 6.48
CA ALA A 690 -25.85 11.66 5.75
C ALA A 690 -25.82 11.88 4.23
N GLU A 691 -26.88 12.47 3.66
CA GLU A 691 -26.95 12.88 2.26
C GLU A 691 -25.91 13.95 1.91
N TYR A 692 -25.75 14.98 2.74
CA TYR A 692 -24.69 15.99 2.59
C TYR A 692 -23.29 15.37 2.63
N ILE A 693 -23.04 14.47 3.59
CA ILE A 693 -21.77 13.73 3.71
C ILE A 693 -21.53 12.83 2.48
N HIS A 694 -22.56 12.17 1.94
CA HIS A 694 -22.44 11.37 0.73
C HIS A 694 -22.05 12.24 -0.48
N ASN A 695 -22.72 13.37 -0.66
CA ASN A 695 -22.43 14.32 -1.75
C ASN A 695 -21.02 14.92 -1.63
N GLN A 696 -20.55 15.25 -0.42
CA GLN A 696 -19.16 15.68 -0.21
C GLN A 696 -18.16 14.55 -0.52
N ASN A 697 -18.43 13.30 -0.13
CA ASN A 697 -17.54 12.17 -0.44
C ASN A 697 -17.42 11.90 -1.94
N GLU A 698 -18.52 11.99 -2.71
CA GLU A 698 -18.45 11.87 -4.17
C GLU A 698 -17.69 13.04 -4.82
N HIS A 699 -17.80 14.27 -4.29
CA HIS A 699 -16.94 15.38 -4.73
C HIS A 699 -15.46 15.15 -4.40
N ILE A 700 -15.13 14.62 -3.22
CA ILE A 700 -13.75 14.28 -2.83
C ILE A 700 -13.20 13.19 -3.73
N LYS A 701 -13.98 12.14 -4.00
CA LYS A 701 -13.64 11.03 -4.91
C LYS A 701 -13.40 11.54 -6.34
N PHE A 702 -14.25 12.42 -6.87
CA PHE A 702 -14.03 13.06 -8.17
C PHE A 702 -12.74 13.89 -8.20
N LEU A 703 -12.43 14.64 -7.13
CA LEU A 703 -11.18 15.40 -7.03
C LEU A 703 -9.94 14.49 -6.90
N GLN A 704 -10.05 13.36 -6.21
CA GLN A 704 -9.00 12.33 -6.12
C GLN A 704 -8.77 11.63 -7.46
N GLU A 705 -9.84 11.28 -8.18
CA GLU A 705 -9.76 10.66 -9.51
C GLU A 705 -9.16 11.63 -10.54
N ARG A 706 -9.49 12.93 -10.45
CA ARG A 706 -8.87 13.98 -11.26
C ARG A 706 -7.40 14.25 -10.88
N LEU A 707 -7.06 14.18 -9.59
CA LEU A 707 -5.66 14.25 -9.13
C LEU A 707 -4.85 13.07 -9.67
N LYS A 708 -5.40 11.85 -9.54
CA LYS A 708 -4.79 10.64 -10.09
C LYS A 708 -4.60 10.73 -11.61
N HIS A 709 -5.57 11.29 -12.35
CA HIS A 709 -5.40 11.54 -13.79
C HIS A 709 -4.22 12.48 -14.07
N PHE A 710 -4.00 13.53 -13.26
CA PHE A 710 -2.82 14.41 -13.40
C PHE A 710 -1.50 13.74 -12.95
N GLU A 711 -1.54 12.76 -12.05
CA GLU A 711 -0.38 11.94 -11.68
C GLU A 711 -0.04 10.92 -12.78
N ASP A 712 -1.04 10.22 -13.31
CA ASP A 712 -0.92 9.30 -14.45
C ASP A 712 -0.42 10.05 -15.72
N ASP A 713 -0.96 11.24 -16.00
CA ASP A 713 -0.50 12.13 -17.08
C ASP A 713 0.96 12.58 -16.87
N ALA A 714 1.41 12.76 -15.62
CA ALA A 714 2.77 13.19 -15.32
C ALA A 714 3.80 12.08 -15.62
N ASP A 715 3.48 10.83 -15.29
CA ASP A 715 4.32 9.67 -15.61
C ASP A 715 4.36 9.38 -17.12
N GLU A 716 3.27 9.59 -17.87
CA GLU A 716 3.27 9.45 -19.34
C GLU A 716 4.03 10.61 -20.05
N ASN A 717 4.13 11.80 -19.44
CA ASN A 717 4.81 12.97 -20.04
C ASN A 717 6.35 12.91 -20.02
N ILE A 718 6.96 11.91 -19.36
CA ILE A 718 8.38 11.58 -19.55
C ILE A 718 8.46 10.40 -20.53
N PRO A 719 8.65 10.64 -21.85
CA PRO A 719 8.76 9.53 -22.80
C PRO A 719 9.96 8.66 -22.41
N LYS A 720 9.75 7.35 -22.32
CA LYS A 720 10.74 6.37 -21.78
C LYS A 720 12.10 6.42 -22.50
N GLU A 721 12.15 6.86 -23.75
CA GLU A 721 13.42 7.14 -24.45
C GLU A 721 14.24 8.26 -23.81
N ARG A 722 13.59 9.31 -23.29
CA ARG A 722 14.23 10.43 -22.58
C ARG A 722 14.66 10.03 -21.17
N GLU A 723 13.90 9.18 -20.49
CA GLU A 723 14.33 8.56 -19.23
C GLU A 723 15.60 7.72 -19.44
N ILE A 724 15.62 6.86 -20.47
CA ILE A 724 16.79 6.06 -20.85
C ILE A 724 17.98 6.93 -21.29
N GLU A 725 17.73 8.06 -21.97
CA GLU A 725 18.77 9.03 -22.34
C GLU A 725 19.37 9.69 -21.09
N LEU A 726 18.53 10.16 -20.16
CA LEU A 726 18.97 10.76 -18.90
C LEU A 726 19.74 9.75 -18.03
N GLN A 727 19.28 8.50 -17.94
CA GLN A 727 20.01 7.45 -17.22
C GLN A 727 21.38 7.18 -17.85
N ARG A 728 21.49 7.12 -19.19
CA ARG A 728 22.80 7.00 -19.88
C ARG A 728 23.73 8.17 -19.59
N ILE A 729 23.19 9.39 -19.49
CA ILE A 729 23.95 10.60 -19.12
C ILE A 729 24.44 10.50 -17.67
N ILE A 730 23.58 10.09 -16.73
CA ILE A 730 23.92 9.86 -15.32
C ILE A 730 25.00 8.76 -15.19
N ASP A 731 24.87 7.65 -15.91
CA ASP A 731 25.86 6.57 -15.91
C ASP A 731 27.21 7.02 -16.50
N ALA A 732 27.20 7.88 -17.53
CA ALA A 732 28.41 8.46 -18.09
C ALA A 732 29.08 9.44 -17.12
N GLN A 733 28.31 10.34 -16.50
CA GLN A 733 28.80 11.31 -15.51
C GLN A 733 29.34 10.61 -14.26
N THR A 734 28.65 9.59 -13.75
CA THR A 734 29.11 8.77 -12.62
C THR A 734 30.44 8.08 -12.92
N ARG A 735 30.62 7.51 -14.12
CA ARG A 735 31.90 6.92 -14.54
C ARG A 735 33.01 7.96 -14.65
N GLU A 736 32.73 9.16 -15.16
CA GLU A 736 33.69 10.27 -15.17
C GLU A 736 34.06 10.73 -13.76
N LEU A 737 33.11 10.83 -12.82
CA LEU A 737 33.37 11.17 -11.42
C LEU A 737 34.24 10.11 -10.72
N VAL A 738 34.05 8.81 -11.02
CA VAL A 738 34.92 7.73 -10.52
C VAL A 738 36.33 7.80 -11.14
N LEU A 739 36.45 8.11 -12.42
CA LEU A 739 37.76 8.33 -13.08
C LEU A 739 38.47 9.58 -12.56
N MET A 740 37.74 10.67 -12.32
CA MET A 740 38.29 11.91 -11.76
C MET A 740 38.70 11.75 -10.29
N SER A 741 37.90 11.08 -9.46
CA SER A 741 38.23 10.85 -8.05
C SER A 741 39.38 9.86 -7.88
N SER A 742 39.49 8.81 -8.70
CA SER A 742 40.66 7.92 -8.71
C SER A 742 41.92 8.62 -9.23
N ALA A 743 41.82 9.48 -10.25
CA ALA A 743 42.94 10.33 -10.69
C ALA A 743 43.37 11.31 -9.58
N TRP A 744 42.42 11.93 -8.88
CA TRP A 744 42.70 12.80 -7.73
C TRP A 744 43.37 12.03 -6.59
N TYR A 745 42.90 10.82 -6.28
CA TYR A 745 43.51 9.96 -5.27
C TYR A 745 44.94 9.55 -5.65
N GLU A 746 45.21 9.25 -6.93
CA GLU A 746 46.58 8.97 -7.40
C GLU A 746 47.48 10.21 -7.30
N VAL A 747 46.98 11.39 -7.63
CA VAL A 747 47.71 12.67 -7.46
C VAL A 747 47.96 12.98 -5.98
N GLN A 748 46.96 12.83 -5.12
CA GLN A 748 47.05 13.01 -3.66
C GLN A 748 48.09 12.05 -3.06
N SER A 749 48.05 10.78 -3.46
CA SER A 749 49.00 9.74 -3.02
C SER A 749 50.43 10.02 -3.52
N ARG A 750 50.59 10.52 -4.76
CA ARG A 750 51.89 10.97 -5.30
C ARG A 750 52.43 12.23 -4.61
N LEU A 751 51.56 13.11 -4.09
CA LEU A 751 51.96 14.28 -3.31
C LEU A 751 52.33 13.92 -1.86
N GLN A 752 51.68 12.91 -1.27
CA GLN A 752 52.02 12.40 0.07
C GLN A 752 53.28 11.53 0.06
N ASN A 753 53.48 10.71 -0.99
CA ASN A 753 54.70 9.92 -1.18
C ASN A 753 55.83 10.78 -1.77
N ASN A 754 56.42 11.61 -0.91
CA ASN A 754 57.32 12.72 -1.20
C ASN A 754 58.71 12.33 -1.80
N ASN A 755 58.74 11.66 -2.96
CA ASN A 755 59.99 11.15 -3.56
C ASN A 755 60.03 11.13 -5.10
N ILE A 756 59.11 11.83 -5.78
CA ILE A 756 59.13 12.03 -7.25
C ILE A 756 58.87 13.51 -7.57
N PRO A 757 59.74 14.21 -8.33
CA PRO A 757 59.53 15.61 -8.66
C PRO A 757 58.35 15.80 -9.64
N VAL A 758 57.28 16.47 -9.18
CA VAL A 758 56.17 16.88 -10.04
C VAL A 758 56.64 17.99 -10.98
N SER A 759 56.96 17.61 -12.22
CA SER A 759 57.41 18.57 -13.25
C SER A 759 56.27 19.51 -13.63
N ARG A 760 56.43 20.80 -13.31
CA ARG A 760 55.46 21.85 -13.65
C ARG A 760 55.51 22.14 -15.16
N TYR A 761 54.66 21.49 -15.94
CA TYR A 761 54.38 21.93 -17.31
C TYR A 761 53.75 23.33 -17.27
N ARG A 762 54.50 24.34 -17.76
CA ARG A 762 53.96 25.68 -18.03
C ARG A 762 53.00 25.63 -19.22
N HIS A 763 52.15 26.65 -19.35
CA HIS A 763 51.26 26.83 -20.50
C HIS A 763 51.97 26.64 -21.85
N GLY A 764 51.34 25.83 -22.71
CA GLY A 764 51.59 25.75 -24.14
C GLY A 764 50.30 25.31 -24.82
N SER A 765 49.76 26.13 -25.72
CA SER A 765 48.47 25.84 -26.37
C SER A 765 48.65 24.82 -27.49
N SER A 766 48.38 23.55 -27.19
CA SER A 766 48.35 22.47 -28.19
C SER A 766 47.37 21.37 -27.79
N LEU A 767 46.34 21.16 -28.63
CA LEU A 767 45.32 20.13 -28.44
C LEU A 767 45.92 18.71 -28.39
N ALA A 768 47.09 18.51 -29.01
CA ALA A 768 47.77 17.22 -29.12
C ALA A 768 48.42 16.71 -27.81
N ASP A 769 48.68 17.58 -26.83
CA ASP A 769 49.23 17.16 -25.54
C ASP A 769 48.14 16.87 -24.50
N ALA A 770 46.95 17.48 -24.62
CA ALA A 770 45.80 17.16 -23.79
C ALA A 770 45.39 15.67 -23.91
N GLN A 771 45.52 15.09 -25.11
CA GLN A 771 45.25 13.67 -25.38
C GLN A 771 46.29 12.69 -24.77
N LYS A 772 47.43 13.17 -24.27
CA LYS A 772 48.50 12.30 -23.72
C LYS A 772 48.38 12.06 -22.21
N GLY A 773 47.53 12.83 -21.52
CA GLY A 773 47.33 12.75 -20.07
C GLY A 773 46.78 11.40 -19.59
N TRP A 774 46.99 11.08 -18.32
CA TRP A 774 46.59 9.80 -17.71
C TRP A 774 45.10 9.50 -17.90
N LEU A 775 44.22 10.49 -17.68
CA LEU A 775 42.77 10.36 -17.89
C LEU A 775 42.42 10.03 -19.34
N ALA A 776 43.08 10.66 -20.32
CA ALA A 776 42.85 10.37 -21.74
C ALA A 776 43.29 8.94 -22.11
N ARG A 777 44.38 8.43 -21.53
CA ARG A 777 44.82 7.04 -21.68
C ARG A 777 43.84 6.05 -21.04
N GLN A 778 43.29 6.36 -19.85
CA GLN A 778 42.28 5.50 -19.23
C GLN A 778 40.97 5.48 -20.01
N ARG A 779 40.47 6.64 -20.48
CA ARG A 779 39.31 6.70 -21.39
C ARG A 779 39.56 5.87 -22.66
N SER A 780 40.76 5.93 -23.24
CA SER A 780 41.17 5.10 -24.39
C SER A 780 41.23 3.59 -24.09
N LEU A 781 41.55 3.19 -22.86
CA LEU A 781 41.58 1.77 -22.45
C LEU A 781 40.18 1.21 -22.14
N VAL A 782 39.27 2.06 -21.65
CA VAL A 782 37.89 1.68 -21.33
C VAL A 782 36.99 1.68 -22.57
N ALA A 783 37.20 2.61 -23.52
CA ALA A 783 36.45 2.67 -24.79
C ALA A 783 36.90 1.65 -25.85
N GLY A 784 37.79 0.72 -25.50
CA GLY A 784 38.39 -0.28 -26.40
C GLY A 784 37.97 -1.73 -26.10
N ARG A 785 36.75 -1.95 -25.58
CA ARG A 785 36.16 -3.26 -25.29
C ARG A 785 34.68 -3.28 -25.65
#